data_AF-A0A8T3CBU4-F1
#
_entry.id   AF-A0A8T3CBU4-F1
#
_cell.length_a   1.000
_cell.length_b   1.000
_cell.length_c   1.000
_cell.angle_alpha   90.00
_cell.angle_beta   90.00
_cell.angle_gamma   90.00
#
_symmetry.space_group_name_H-M   'P 1'
#
loop_
_entity.id
_entity.type
_entity.pdbx_description
1 polymer ?
#
loop_
_entity_poly.entity_id
_entity_poly.type
_entity_poly.pdbx_seq_one_letter_code
_entity_poly.pdbx_strand_id
1 'polypeptide(L)'
;MLGSAHEVQRFHRDADETKEWIEEKNQALNTDNYGHDLASVQALQRKHEGFERDLAALGDKVNSLGETADRLMQTHQEAVDDITEKRKELNTAWTSLVGRADQRKEKLSNSHDLQRFLSDFRDLMSWINGIRGLVSSEELAKDVTGAEALLERHQEHRTEIDARAGTFQAFEAYGQQLLEKGHYASADIKAQLEALDRERAGLEKAWAQRRVMLDQCLQLQLFNRDCEQAENWMAAREAFLASDDKGDSLDSVEALIKKHEDFDKAINVQEEKIAVLKSFADQLVAADHYAKPDISNRRDQVLNRWQRLKSQMIEKRSKLGESQTLQQFSRDVDEIEAWISEKLQTASDESYKDPTNIQLSKLLSKHQKHQAFEAELHANADPGACAGSEDAVKVRLGALDEQWKFLVQKSAEKSQKLKEANRQQNFNTGIKDFDFWLSEVEALLASEDYGKDLASVNNLLKKHQLLEADINAHEERLKDLNGQADSLMTSDAFDTTLVKEKRTAVNARFAKIQSMAAGRHGKLKESHRLHQFFRDLDDEESWIKEKKLLVSSEDYGRDLTGVQNLRKKHKRLEAELGTHEPAIQSVLDTGKKLSDDNTIGQEEIQQRMVQFVEHWKELKDLAAARGRRLEESLEYQQFVANVEEEEAWINEKLNLVGSEDYGDTLAAVQGLLKKHEAFETDFTVHRDRVNDVCANGEQLIKKDNHHVENIAARMKTLRGHVSDLEHAATQRKAKLDENSAFLQFNWKADVVESWIGEKENSLKTDDYGRDLSSVQTLLTKQETFDAGLQAFQQEGISNITALKEQLLAAKHVQSRAIEARHAALISRWSQLLQNSAARKNKLLEAQQHYRKVEDLFLTFAKKASAFNSWFENAEEDLTDPVRCNSLEEISALRQAHEAFRSSLSSAEADFTQLADLDRQIRGYQVLSNPYTWFTMEALEETWRNLQKIIKERELELQKEQRRQEENDKLRQEFAQHANAFHQWLQETRTYLLDGSCMVEESGTLESQLEATKRKHQEIRAMRSQLKKIEDLGAAMEEALILDNKYTEHSTVGLAQQWDQLDQLGMRMQHNLEQQIQARNTTGVTEEALKEFSMMFKHFDKEKSGRLNHQEFKSCLRSLGYDLPMVEEGELDMEFESILDTVDPNRDGQVSLQEYMAFMISRETENVKSSEEIESAFRALSAENKPYVTKEELYQNLTKEQADYCISHMKPYLDSKGREMPSSFDFVEFTRSLFVN
;
A
#
# COMPACT_ATOMS: atom_id res chain seq x y z
N MET A 1 -51.36 -9.13 -45.53
CA MET A 1 -51.27 -7.67 -45.78
C MET A 1 -51.18 -6.88 -44.48
N LEU A 2 -52.21 -6.81 -43.62
CA LEU A 2 -52.16 -5.98 -42.39
C LEU A 2 -51.16 -6.47 -41.30
N GLY A 3 -51.00 -7.79 -41.10
CA GLY A 3 -50.05 -8.32 -40.11
C GLY A 3 -48.57 -8.18 -40.52
N SER A 4 -48.29 -8.22 -41.83
CA SER A 4 -46.93 -8.12 -42.38
C SER A 4 -46.41 -6.68 -42.39
N ALA A 5 -47.28 -5.70 -42.65
CA ALA A 5 -46.93 -4.28 -42.51
C ALA A 5 -46.64 -3.87 -41.06
N HIS A 6 -47.24 -4.55 -40.08
CA HIS A 6 -47.03 -4.28 -38.66
C HIS A 6 -45.64 -4.69 -38.17
N GLU A 7 -45.11 -5.82 -38.64
CA GLU A 7 -43.77 -6.29 -38.26
C GLU A 7 -42.66 -5.38 -38.78
N VAL A 8 -42.79 -4.89 -40.02
CA VAL A 8 -41.86 -3.92 -40.62
C VAL A 8 -41.93 -2.58 -39.88
N GLN A 9 -43.12 -2.07 -39.56
CA GLN A 9 -43.26 -0.83 -38.77
C GLN A 9 -42.68 -0.95 -37.35
N ARG A 10 -42.85 -2.10 -36.71
CA ARG A 10 -42.25 -2.35 -35.39
C ARG A 10 -40.72 -2.34 -35.46
N PHE A 11 -40.13 -2.95 -36.49
CA PHE A 11 -38.69 -2.87 -36.72
C PHE A 11 -38.22 -1.42 -36.92
N HIS A 12 -38.92 -0.62 -37.73
CA HIS A 12 -38.57 0.80 -37.92
C HIS A 12 -38.59 1.58 -36.61
N ARG A 13 -39.65 1.42 -35.81
CA ARG A 13 -39.75 2.08 -34.50
C ARG A 13 -38.61 1.65 -33.56
N ASP A 14 -38.39 0.34 -33.43
CA ASP A 14 -37.37 -0.19 -32.52
C ASP A 14 -35.95 0.21 -32.99
N ALA A 15 -35.73 0.35 -34.31
CA ALA A 15 -34.49 0.87 -34.89
C ALA A 15 -34.31 2.38 -34.67
N ASP A 16 -35.39 3.17 -34.77
CA ASP A 16 -35.37 4.61 -34.47
C ASP A 16 -35.12 4.88 -32.98
N GLU A 17 -35.81 4.18 -32.08
CA GLU A 17 -35.56 4.27 -30.64
C GLU A 17 -34.11 3.91 -30.29
N THR A 18 -33.57 2.84 -30.91
CA THR A 18 -32.16 2.45 -30.71
C THR A 18 -31.20 3.50 -31.28
N LYS A 19 -31.54 4.14 -32.40
CA LYS A 19 -30.75 5.22 -33.00
C LYS A 19 -30.75 6.47 -32.13
N GLU A 20 -31.88 6.86 -31.55
CA GLU A 20 -31.97 7.96 -30.58
C GLU A 20 -31.09 7.70 -29.35
N TRP A 21 -31.08 6.47 -28.83
CA TRP A 21 -30.20 6.08 -27.72
C TRP A 21 -28.71 6.13 -28.11
N ILE A 22 -28.37 5.70 -29.33
CA ILE A 22 -27.01 5.84 -29.88
C ILE A 22 -26.63 7.33 -29.93
N GLU A 23 -27.51 8.20 -30.39
CA GLU A 23 -27.26 9.65 -30.47
C GLU A 23 -27.11 10.29 -29.07
N GLU A 24 -27.92 9.89 -28.09
CA GLU A 24 -27.78 10.34 -26.69
C GLU A 24 -26.41 9.94 -26.11
N LYS A 25 -26.02 8.66 -26.28
CA LYS A 25 -24.69 8.18 -25.86
C LYS A 25 -23.57 8.89 -26.62
N ASN A 26 -23.80 9.25 -27.88
CA ASN A 26 -22.84 9.99 -28.70
C ASN A 26 -22.66 11.45 -28.20
N GLN A 27 -23.73 12.08 -27.72
CA GLN A 27 -23.67 13.39 -27.05
C GLN A 27 -22.98 13.30 -25.69
N ALA A 28 -23.13 12.19 -24.95
CA ALA A 28 -22.41 12.00 -23.69
C ALA A 28 -20.87 11.93 -23.88
N LEU A 29 -20.39 11.52 -25.07
CA LEU A 29 -18.96 11.50 -25.42
C LEU A 29 -18.39 12.87 -25.82
N ASN A 30 -19.23 13.90 -26.00
CA ASN A 30 -18.84 15.24 -26.48
C ASN A 30 -18.08 16.11 -25.45
N THR A 31 -17.53 15.50 -24.39
CA THR A 31 -16.78 16.22 -23.36
C THR A 31 -15.28 16.24 -23.69
N ASP A 32 -14.65 17.40 -23.81
CA ASP A 32 -13.19 17.48 -23.98
C ASP A 32 -12.40 17.39 -22.66
N ASN A 33 -13.07 17.02 -21.56
CA ASN A 33 -12.41 16.80 -20.29
C ASN A 33 -11.74 15.42 -20.24
N TYR A 34 -10.40 15.41 -20.21
CA TYR A 34 -9.57 14.22 -20.11
C TYR A 34 -8.81 14.12 -18.77
N GLY A 35 -9.15 14.96 -17.78
CA GLY A 35 -8.49 15.01 -16.47
C GLY A 35 -7.25 15.92 -16.44
N HIS A 36 -6.95 16.50 -15.28
CA HIS A 36 -5.89 17.50 -15.07
C HIS A 36 -4.80 17.03 -14.07
N ASP A 37 -5.05 15.92 -13.41
CA ASP A 37 -4.14 15.21 -12.51
C ASP A 37 -4.35 13.69 -12.61
N LEU A 38 -3.40 12.89 -12.15
CA LEU A 38 -3.43 11.42 -12.30
C LEU A 38 -4.71 10.78 -11.73
N ALA A 39 -5.19 11.25 -10.57
CA ALA A 39 -6.39 10.70 -9.92
C ALA A 39 -7.66 11.03 -10.71
N SER A 40 -7.76 12.26 -11.23
CA SER A 40 -8.88 12.71 -12.06
C SER A 40 -8.94 11.94 -13.39
N VAL A 41 -7.80 11.66 -14.03
CA VAL A 41 -7.77 10.86 -15.27
C VAL A 41 -8.18 9.41 -14.99
N GLN A 42 -7.66 8.80 -13.92
CA GLN A 42 -8.03 7.43 -13.54
C GLN A 42 -9.53 7.29 -13.22
N ALA A 43 -10.13 8.29 -12.57
CA ALA A 43 -11.58 8.32 -12.33
C ALA A 43 -12.37 8.41 -13.65
N LEU A 44 -11.91 9.24 -14.59
CA LEU A 44 -12.51 9.35 -15.92
C LEU A 44 -12.32 8.08 -16.77
N GLN A 45 -11.19 7.38 -16.65
CA GLN A 45 -10.96 6.07 -17.27
C GLN A 45 -11.94 5.03 -16.74
N ARG A 46 -12.09 4.90 -15.41
CA ARG A 46 -13.08 3.98 -14.80
C ARG A 46 -14.51 4.30 -15.24
N LYS A 47 -14.85 5.60 -15.34
CA LYS A 47 -16.16 6.03 -15.84
C LYS A 47 -16.35 5.66 -17.32
N HIS A 48 -15.29 5.78 -18.12
CA HIS A 48 -15.31 5.40 -19.52
C HIS A 48 -15.36 3.89 -19.73
N GLU A 49 -14.67 3.09 -18.93
CA GLU A 49 -14.81 1.62 -18.90
C GLU A 49 -16.25 1.20 -18.56
N GLY A 50 -16.91 1.91 -17.63
CA GLY A 50 -18.33 1.72 -17.36
C GLY A 50 -19.19 2.02 -18.60
N PHE A 51 -18.88 3.10 -19.32
CA PHE A 51 -19.55 3.45 -20.58
C PHE A 51 -19.30 2.41 -21.69
N GLU A 52 -18.11 1.83 -21.80
CA GLU A 52 -17.82 0.75 -22.76
C GLU A 52 -18.63 -0.52 -22.46
N ARG A 53 -18.90 -0.83 -21.18
CA ARG A 53 -19.80 -1.93 -20.82
C ARG A 53 -21.25 -1.66 -21.24
N ASP A 54 -21.72 -0.42 -21.08
CA ASP A 54 -23.04 -0.02 -21.58
C ASP A 54 -23.12 -0.13 -23.11
N LEU A 55 -22.04 0.25 -23.82
CA LEU A 55 -21.96 0.09 -25.27
C LEU A 55 -22.06 -1.37 -25.69
N ALA A 56 -21.42 -2.32 -24.99
CA ALA A 56 -21.52 -3.73 -25.34
C ALA A 56 -22.99 -4.22 -25.42
N ALA A 57 -23.83 -3.86 -24.43
CA ALA A 57 -25.25 -4.19 -24.44
C ALA A 57 -26.03 -3.51 -25.57
N LEU A 58 -25.69 -2.26 -25.90
CA LEU A 58 -26.29 -1.54 -27.03
C LEU A 58 -25.87 -2.16 -28.37
N GLY A 59 -24.63 -2.65 -28.47
CA GLY A 59 -24.12 -3.38 -29.63
C GLY A 59 -24.86 -4.70 -29.86
N ASP A 60 -25.14 -5.47 -28.80
CA ASP A 60 -25.95 -6.69 -28.88
C ASP A 60 -27.37 -6.39 -29.41
N LYS A 61 -27.95 -5.26 -28.99
CA LYS A 61 -29.26 -4.80 -29.48
C LYS A 61 -29.23 -4.42 -30.96
N VAL A 62 -28.19 -3.70 -31.41
CA VAL A 62 -27.99 -3.35 -32.83
C VAL A 62 -27.80 -4.61 -33.69
N ASN A 63 -27.05 -5.60 -33.20
CA ASN A 63 -26.86 -6.88 -33.88
C ASN A 63 -28.19 -7.66 -34.02
N SER A 64 -28.96 -7.76 -32.94
CA SER A 64 -30.29 -8.40 -32.94
C SER A 64 -31.28 -7.73 -33.89
N LEU A 65 -31.25 -6.39 -33.98
CA LEU A 65 -32.03 -5.64 -34.97
C LEU A 65 -31.53 -5.90 -36.39
N GLY A 66 -30.22 -6.05 -36.60
CA GLY A 66 -29.63 -6.48 -37.87
C GLY A 66 -30.12 -7.85 -38.33
N GLU A 67 -30.15 -8.85 -37.44
CA GLU A 67 -30.69 -10.19 -37.72
C GLU A 67 -32.20 -10.15 -38.01
N THR A 68 -32.93 -9.27 -37.31
CA THR A 68 -34.36 -9.04 -37.56
C THR A 68 -34.59 -8.41 -38.92
N ALA A 69 -33.76 -7.44 -39.33
CA ALA A 69 -33.78 -6.86 -40.66
C ALA A 69 -33.50 -7.91 -41.75
N ASP A 70 -32.49 -8.77 -41.57
CA ASP A 70 -32.15 -9.85 -42.52
C ASP A 70 -33.32 -10.83 -42.73
N ARG A 71 -34.01 -11.20 -41.66
CA ARG A 71 -35.21 -12.05 -41.71
C ARG A 71 -36.39 -11.35 -42.41
N LEU A 72 -36.65 -10.09 -42.09
CA LEU A 72 -37.75 -9.32 -42.71
C LEU A 72 -37.52 -9.06 -44.19
N MET A 73 -36.26 -8.91 -44.62
CA MET A 73 -35.89 -8.79 -46.04
C MET A 73 -36.17 -10.08 -46.84
N GLN A 74 -36.16 -11.25 -46.20
CA GLN A 74 -36.48 -12.53 -46.85
C GLN A 74 -37.99 -12.78 -46.95
N THR A 75 -38.77 -12.23 -46.02
CA THR A 75 -40.22 -12.46 -45.96
C THR A 75 -41.06 -11.34 -46.60
N HIS A 76 -40.50 -10.14 -46.78
CA HIS A 76 -41.19 -8.94 -47.30
C HIS A 76 -40.40 -8.26 -48.41
N GLN A 77 -40.42 -8.83 -49.61
CA GLN A 77 -39.66 -8.35 -50.78
C GLN A 77 -39.99 -6.89 -51.16
N GLU A 78 -41.21 -6.44 -50.87
CA GLU A 78 -41.71 -5.09 -51.16
C GLU A 78 -41.15 -3.98 -50.26
N ALA A 79 -40.55 -4.32 -49.11
CA ALA A 79 -40.01 -3.37 -48.13
C ALA A 79 -38.49 -3.51 -47.93
N VAL A 80 -37.82 -4.33 -48.77
CA VAL A 80 -36.39 -4.63 -48.67
C VAL A 80 -35.53 -3.36 -48.73
N ASP A 81 -35.84 -2.44 -49.63
CA ASP A 81 -35.05 -1.21 -49.80
C ASP A 81 -35.12 -0.33 -48.55
N ASP A 82 -36.32 -0.11 -48.00
CA ASP A 82 -36.56 0.69 -46.78
C ASP A 82 -35.90 0.07 -45.53
N ILE A 83 -36.01 -1.27 -45.37
CA ILE A 83 -35.39 -2.01 -44.27
C ILE A 83 -33.86 -1.96 -44.38
N THR A 84 -33.32 -2.06 -45.60
CA THR A 84 -31.89 -1.98 -45.87
C THR A 84 -31.34 -0.59 -45.56
N GLU A 85 -32.05 0.46 -45.97
CA GLU A 85 -31.69 1.85 -45.65
C GLU A 85 -31.67 2.07 -44.14
N LYS A 86 -32.71 1.62 -43.41
CA LYS A 86 -32.79 1.78 -41.96
C LYS A 86 -31.70 1.04 -41.21
N ARG A 87 -31.40 -0.20 -41.62
CA ARG A 87 -30.27 -0.97 -41.07
C ARG A 87 -28.94 -0.27 -41.32
N LYS A 88 -28.75 0.30 -42.51
CA LYS A 88 -27.53 1.05 -42.86
C LYS A 88 -27.38 2.31 -42.00
N GLU A 89 -28.46 3.05 -41.77
CA GLU A 89 -28.45 4.21 -40.87
C GLU A 89 -28.04 3.81 -39.45
N LEU A 90 -28.67 2.77 -38.90
CA LEU A 90 -28.38 2.29 -37.55
C LEU A 90 -26.93 1.81 -37.40
N ASN A 91 -26.44 1.03 -38.37
CA ASN A 91 -25.05 0.56 -38.38
C ASN A 91 -24.03 1.70 -38.53
N THR A 92 -24.35 2.72 -39.31
CA THR A 92 -23.51 3.91 -39.48
C THR A 92 -23.44 4.72 -38.18
N ALA A 93 -24.58 4.93 -37.51
CA ALA A 93 -24.65 5.60 -36.22
C ALA A 93 -23.88 4.81 -35.14
N TRP A 94 -24.03 3.49 -35.11
CA TRP A 94 -23.31 2.59 -34.21
C TRP A 94 -21.79 2.64 -34.42
N THR A 95 -21.33 2.53 -35.67
CA THR A 95 -19.89 2.61 -36.00
C THR A 95 -19.30 3.97 -35.63
N SER A 96 -20.07 5.05 -35.82
CA SER A 96 -19.66 6.40 -35.38
C SER A 96 -19.51 6.49 -33.87
N LEU A 97 -20.46 5.97 -33.09
CA LEU A 97 -20.42 5.97 -31.63
C LEU A 97 -19.22 5.17 -31.09
N VAL A 98 -19.01 3.96 -31.60
CA VAL A 98 -17.87 3.11 -31.23
C VAL A 98 -16.54 3.81 -31.55
N GLY A 99 -16.39 4.34 -32.78
CA GLY A 99 -15.18 5.06 -33.16
C GLY A 99 -14.90 6.29 -32.28
N ARG A 100 -15.94 7.00 -31.82
CA ARG A 100 -15.79 8.12 -30.88
C ARG A 100 -15.47 7.69 -29.46
N ALA A 101 -16.01 6.55 -29.01
CA ALA A 101 -15.66 5.96 -27.73
C ALA A 101 -14.18 5.55 -27.72
N ASP A 102 -13.72 4.87 -28.77
CA ASP A 102 -12.31 4.48 -28.94
C ASP A 102 -11.37 5.69 -28.97
N GLN A 103 -11.72 6.75 -29.70
CA GLN A 103 -10.95 8.00 -29.71
C GLN A 103 -10.88 8.65 -28.31
N ARG A 104 -11.99 8.61 -27.56
CA ARG A 104 -12.00 9.13 -26.18
C ARG A 104 -11.11 8.28 -25.28
N LYS A 105 -11.15 6.95 -25.41
CA LYS A 105 -10.29 6.01 -24.67
C LYS A 105 -8.83 6.29 -24.92
N GLU A 106 -8.44 6.46 -26.19
CA GLU A 106 -7.06 6.78 -26.57
C GLU A 106 -6.62 8.12 -25.97
N LYS A 107 -7.44 9.16 -26.06
CA LYS A 107 -7.14 10.47 -25.43
C LYS A 107 -7.04 10.40 -23.91
N LEU A 108 -7.89 9.62 -23.24
CA LEU A 108 -7.82 9.39 -21.80
C LEU A 108 -6.56 8.59 -21.42
N SER A 109 -6.16 7.61 -22.22
CA SER A 109 -4.91 6.87 -22.02
C SER A 109 -3.69 7.77 -22.17
N ASN A 110 -3.65 8.60 -23.22
CA ASN A 110 -2.60 9.58 -23.43
C ASN A 110 -2.56 10.62 -22.28
N SER A 111 -3.71 11.13 -21.84
CA SER A 111 -3.79 12.01 -20.67
C SER A 111 -3.26 11.32 -19.40
N HIS A 112 -3.56 10.04 -19.20
CA HIS A 112 -3.09 9.28 -18.04
C HIS A 112 -1.55 9.15 -18.08
N ASP A 113 -1.00 8.78 -19.23
CA ASP A 113 0.44 8.66 -19.43
C ASP A 113 1.16 9.99 -19.18
N LEU A 114 0.63 11.10 -19.67
CA LEU A 114 1.16 12.44 -19.38
C LEU A 114 1.08 12.78 -17.89
N GLN A 115 -0.06 12.58 -17.24
CA GLN A 115 -0.20 12.93 -15.82
C GLN A 115 0.67 12.06 -14.92
N ARG A 116 0.87 10.79 -15.28
CA ARG A 116 1.84 9.92 -14.62
C ARG A 116 3.26 10.46 -14.78
N PHE A 117 3.66 10.76 -16.02
CA PHE A 117 4.97 11.36 -16.30
C PHE A 117 5.18 12.68 -15.52
N LEU A 118 4.19 13.57 -15.50
CA LEU A 118 4.29 14.83 -14.75
C LEU A 118 4.32 14.61 -13.22
N SER A 119 3.68 13.56 -12.71
CA SER A 119 3.79 13.18 -11.30
C SER A 119 5.20 12.70 -10.97
N ASP A 120 5.72 11.75 -11.74
CA ASP A 120 7.07 11.20 -11.54
C ASP A 120 8.15 12.30 -11.66
N PHE A 121 7.97 13.24 -12.59
CA PHE A 121 8.82 14.43 -12.74
C PHE A 121 8.83 15.29 -11.47
N ARG A 122 7.65 15.62 -10.91
CA ARG A 122 7.53 16.43 -9.69
C ARG A 122 8.19 15.75 -8.50
N ASP A 123 8.01 14.44 -8.37
CA ASP A 123 8.61 13.65 -7.29
C ASP A 123 10.14 13.65 -7.39
N LEU A 124 10.69 13.45 -8.59
CA LEU A 124 12.14 13.48 -8.83
C LEU A 124 12.72 14.88 -8.64
N MET A 125 12.04 15.94 -9.08
CA MET A 125 12.45 17.33 -8.86
C MET A 125 12.43 17.70 -7.37
N SER A 126 11.40 17.28 -6.63
CA SER A 126 11.31 17.50 -5.18
C SER A 126 12.46 16.79 -4.46
N TRP A 127 12.78 15.56 -4.85
CA TRP A 127 13.91 14.83 -4.28
C TRP A 127 15.26 15.49 -4.61
N ILE A 128 15.48 15.92 -5.87
CA ILE A 128 16.71 16.65 -6.26
C ILE A 128 16.89 17.89 -5.39
N ASN A 129 15.82 18.68 -5.20
CA ASN A 129 15.87 19.89 -4.38
C ASN A 129 16.13 19.57 -2.91
N GLY A 130 15.55 18.49 -2.38
CA GLY A 130 15.81 18.00 -1.02
C GLY A 130 17.29 17.65 -0.80
N ILE A 131 17.85 16.79 -1.65
CA ILE A 131 19.27 16.39 -1.54
C ILE A 131 20.20 17.56 -1.83
N ARG A 132 19.86 18.43 -2.78
CA ARG A 132 20.65 19.65 -3.04
C ARG A 132 20.73 20.52 -1.80
N GLY A 133 19.63 20.66 -1.04
CA GLY A 133 19.63 21.36 0.25
C GLY A 133 20.63 20.76 1.25
N LEU A 134 20.70 19.43 1.35
CA LEU A 134 21.63 18.74 2.25
C LEU A 134 23.09 18.90 1.81
N VAL A 135 23.34 18.74 0.51
CA VAL A 135 24.67 18.81 -0.12
C VAL A 135 25.22 20.25 -0.18
N SER A 136 24.36 21.26 -0.09
CA SER A 136 24.77 22.67 -0.15
C SER A 136 25.02 23.32 1.21
N SER A 137 25.13 22.52 2.29
CA SER A 137 25.50 23.06 3.61
C SER A 137 26.87 23.75 3.56
N GLU A 138 27.01 24.87 4.27
CA GLU A 138 28.27 25.63 4.37
C GLU A 138 29.11 25.22 5.61
N GLU A 139 28.63 24.27 6.41
CA GLU A 139 29.29 23.87 7.66
C GLU A 139 30.70 23.32 7.43
N LEU A 140 31.70 23.77 8.18
CA LEU A 140 33.07 23.26 8.12
C LEU A 140 33.55 22.92 9.53
N ALA A 141 34.21 21.78 9.67
CA ALA A 141 34.72 21.34 10.96
C ALA A 141 35.98 22.10 11.38
N LYS A 142 36.17 22.22 12.69
CA LYS A 142 37.34 22.88 13.32
C LYS A 142 38.40 21.89 13.82
N ASP A 143 38.17 20.59 13.62
CA ASP A 143 39.09 19.53 13.99
C ASP A 143 39.04 18.38 12.96
N VAL A 144 40.00 17.46 13.05
CA VAL A 144 40.17 16.36 12.10
C VAL A 144 38.99 15.39 12.16
N THR A 145 38.55 15.01 13.36
CA THR A 145 37.46 14.03 13.56
C THR A 145 36.13 14.54 13.01
N GLY A 146 35.80 15.81 13.24
CA GLY A 146 34.61 16.45 12.68
C GLY A 146 34.69 16.57 11.16
N ALA A 147 35.87 16.84 10.59
CA ALA A 147 36.05 16.90 9.13
C ALA A 147 35.87 15.53 8.47
N GLU A 148 36.42 14.46 9.08
CA GLU A 148 36.21 13.08 8.66
C GLU A 148 34.74 12.66 8.76
N ALA A 149 34.05 13.01 9.85
CA ALA A 149 32.62 12.72 10.03
C ALA A 149 31.73 13.45 9.00
N LEU A 150 32.04 14.72 8.68
CA LEU A 150 31.34 15.45 7.62
C LEU A 150 31.57 14.82 6.23
N LEU A 151 32.78 14.31 5.96
CA LEU A 151 33.08 13.58 4.72
C LEU A 151 32.35 12.25 4.62
N GLU A 152 32.28 11.49 5.72
CA GLU A 152 31.53 10.23 5.79
C GLU A 152 30.04 10.47 5.53
N ARG A 153 29.44 11.46 6.22
CA ARG A 153 28.04 11.86 5.99
C ARG A 153 27.80 12.36 4.56
N HIS A 154 28.75 13.10 3.98
CA HIS A 154 28.66 13.55 2.57
C HIS A 154 28.74 12.37 1.59
N GLN A 155 29.49 11.32 1.95
CA GLN A 155 29.55 10.07 1.20
C GLN A 155 28.26 9.24 1.33
N GLU A 156 27.54 9.31 2.45
CA GLU A 156 26.18 8.74 2.57
C GLU A 156 25.20 9.44 1.61
N HIS A 157 25.28 10.77 1.47
CA HIS A 157 24.48 11.47 0.47
C HIS A 157 24.81 11.02 -0.96
N ARG A 158 26.05 10.59 -1.23
CA ARG A 158 26.41 10.01 -2.53
C ARG A 158 25.71 8.68 -2.78
N THR A 159 25.68 7.79 -1.79
CA THR A 159 25.03 6.49 -1.94
C THR A 159 23.54 6.64 -2.18
N GLU A 160 22.90 7.65 -1.56
CA GLU A 160 21.50 7.97 -1.84
C GLU A 160 21.30 8.47 -3.29
N ILE A 161 22.19 9.32 -3.79
CA ILE A 161 22.16 9.79 -5.19
C ILE A 161 22.31 8.62 -6.16
N ASP A 162 23.26 7.72 -5.91
CA ASP A 162 23.53 6.55 -6.74
C ASP A 162 22.36 5.56 -6.72
N ALA A 163 21.75 5.31 -5.56
CA ALA A 163 20.59 4.42 -5.43
C ALA A 163 19.38 4.90 -6.27
N ARG A 164 19.28 6.21 -6.53
CA ARG A 164 18.20 6.80 -7.33
C ARG A 164 18.46 6.76 -8.84
N ALA A 165 19.67 6.40 -9.29
CA ALA A 165 20.05 6.40 -10.70
C ALA A 165 19.11 5.55 -11.58
N GLY A 166 18.71 4.37 -11.12
CA GLY A 166 17.80 3.50 -11.86
C GLY A 166 16.41 4.12 -12.07
N THR A 167 15.94 4.93 -11.12
CA THR A 167 14.64 5.60 -11.25
C THR A 167 14.66 6.79 -12.20
N PHE A 168 15.78 7.51 -12.30
CA PHE A 168 15.97 8.50 -13.36
C PHE A 168 16.00 7.86 -14.75
N GLN A 169 16.69 6.73 -14.91
CA GLN A 169 16.73 5.99 -16.17
C GLN A 169 15.34 5.48 -16.57
N ALA A 170 14.56 4.96 -15.61
CA ALA A 170 13.19 4.51 -15.87
C ALA A 170 12.28 5.67 -16.29
N PHE A 171 12.40 6.84 -15.65
CA PHE A 171 11.67 8.04 -16.00
C PHE A 171 12.03 8.55 -17.41
N GLU A 172 13.34 8.62 -17.71
CA GLU A 172 13.85 9.02 -19.02
C GLU A 172 13.38 8.05 -20.12
N ALA A 173 13.49 6.74 -19.89
CA ALA A 173 13.01 5.72 -20.83
C ALA A 173 11.50 5.82 -21.06
N TYR A 174 10.70 6.06 -20.02
CA TYR A 174 9.26 6.28 -20.15
C TYR A 174 8.94 7.54 -20.95
N GLY A 175 9.62 8.65 -20.66
CA GLY A 175 9.50 9.89 -21.43
C GLY A 175 9.86 9.69 -22.91
N GLN A 176 10.99 9.04 -23.20
CA GLN A 176 11.40 8.70 -24.57
C GLN A 176 10.38 7.82 -25.29
N GLN A 177 9.81 6.82 -24.61
CA GLN A 177 8.74 5.98 -25.16
C GLN A 177 7.50 6.81 -25.55
N LEU A 178 7.13 7.81 -24.75
CA LEU A 178 6.01 8.70 -25.08
C LEU A 178 6.34 9.60 -26.28
N LEU A 179 7.60 10.02 -26.43
CA LEU A 179 8.06 10.76 -27.61
C LEU A 179 8.03 9.90 -28.88
N GLU A 180 8.51 8.65 -28.82
CA GLU A 180 8.49 7.69 -29.94
C GLU A 180 7.06 7.37 -30.40
N LYS A 181 6.10 7.30 -29.48
CA LYS A 181 4.67 7.11 -29.78
C LYS A 181 3.99 8.34 -30.37
N GLY A 182 4.68 9.48 -30.48
CA GLY A 182 4.10 10.72 -31.00
C GLY A 182 3.02 11.31 -30.09
N HIS A 183 3.19 11.22 -28.77
CA HIS A 183 2.24 11.73 -27.79
C HIS A 183 1.92 13.23 -28.00
N TYR A 184 0.66 13.65 -27.84
CA TYR A 184 0.24 15.04 -28.17
C TYR A 184 1.02 16.12 -27.40
N ALA A 185 1.53 15.81 -26.21
CA ALA A 185 2.33 16.69 -25.36
C ALA A 185 3.85 16.46 -25.49
N SER A 186 4.35 15.94 -26.63
CA SER A 186 5.78 15.67 -26.82
C SER A 186 6.69 16.87 -26.56
N ALA A 187 6.27 18.09 -26.90
CA ALA A 187 7.06 19.30 -26.63
C ALA A 187 7.28 19.52 -25.13
N ASP A 188 6.23 19.38 -24.33
CA ASP A 188 6.28 19.54 -22.88
C ASP A 188 7.09 18.41 -22.24
N ILE A 189 6.85 17.15 -22.64
CA ILE A 189 7.60 15.97 -22.14
C ILE A 189 9.10 16.15 -22.38
N LYS A 190 9.49 16.57 -23.59
CA LYS A 190 10.90 16.83 -23.93
C LYS A 190 11.50 17.94 -23.06
N ALA A 191 10.77 19.05 -22.88
CA ALA A 191 11.24 20.15 -22.04
C ALA A 191 11.42 19.74 -20.57
N GLN A 192 10.53 18.90 -20.03
CA GLN A 192 10.66 18.37 -18.67
C GLN A 192 11.81 17.37 -18.52
N LEU A 193 12.06 16.51 -19.53
CA LEU A 193 13.24 15.63 -19.54
C LEU A 193 14.54 16.46 -19.50
N GLU A 194 14.66 17.46 -20.37
CA GLU A 194 15.83 18.34 -20.41
C GLU A 194 15.98 19.18 -19.13
N ALA A 195 14.87 19.59 -18.51
CA ALA A 195 14.90 20.27 -17.21
C ALA A 195 15.42 19.34 -16.11
N LEU A 196 14.91 18.10 -16.03
CA LEU A 196 15.34 17.14 -15.02
C LEU A 196 16.83 16.80 -15.17
N ASP A 197 17.31 16.60 -16.40
CA ASP A 197 18.72 16.31 -16.67
C ASP A 197 19.63 17.46 -16.25
N ARG A 198 19.24 18.71 -16.52
CA ARG A 198 19.98 19.89 -16.05
C ARG A 198 20.04 19.95 -14.54
N GLU A 199 18.93 19.72 -13.85
CA GLU A 199 18.87 19.76 -12.39
C GLU A 199 19.65 18.61 -11.75
N ARG A 200 19.62 17.42 -12.35
CA ARG A 200 20.44 16.27 -11.93
C ARG A 200 21.93 16.56 -12.10
N ALA A 201 22.34 17.09 -13.25
CA ALA A 201 23.73 17.51 -13.47
C ALA A 201 24.17 18.63 -12.50
N GLY A 202 23.26 19.55 -12.18
CA GLY A 202 23.47 20.57 -11.16
C GLY A 202 23.69 20.00 -9.76
N LEU A 203 22.92 18.98 -9.37
CA LEU A 203 23.10 18.28 -8.10
C LEU A 203 24.45 17.55 -8.03
N GLU A 204 24.83 16.84 -9.10
CA GLU A 204 26.12 16.15 -9.21
C GLU A 204 27.30 17.13 -9.06
N LYS A 205 27.20 18.29 -9.72
CA LYS A 205 28.20 19.34 -9.61
C LYS A 205 28.27 19.91 -8.19
N ALA A 206 27.13 20.20 -7.56
CA ALA A 206 27.08 20.70 -6.18
C ALA A 206 27.70 19.70 -5.20
N TRP A 207 27.41 18.40 -5.36
CA TRP A 207 27.99 17.34 -4.56
C TRP A 207 29.51 17.26 -4.70
N ALA A 208 30.02 17.31 -5.94
CA ALA A 208 31.45 17.29 -6.21
C ALA A 208 32.16 18.53 -5.63
N GLN A 209 31.57 19.72 -5.79
CA GLN A 209 32.12 20.96 -5.23
C GLN A 209 32.17 20.91 -3.70
N ARG A 210 31.10 20.45 -3.07
CA ARG A 210 31.07 20.29 -1.61
C ARG A 210 32.11 19.30 -1.11
N ARG A 211 32.30 18.18 -1.83
CA ARG A 211 33.34 17.19 -1.49
C ARG A 211 34.72 17.81 -1.53
N VAL A 212 35.06 18.57 -2.59
CA VAL A 212 36.35 19.27 -2.67
C VAL A 212 36.55 20.21 -1.46
N MET A 213 35.50 20.94 -1.07
CA MET A 213 35.56 21.83 0.09
C MET A 213 35.80 21.08 1.41
N LEU A 214 35.13 19.94 1.61
CA LEU A 214 35.29 19.11 2.81
C LEU A 214 36.67 18.42 2.85
N ASP A 215 37.18 17.93 1.72
CA ASP A 215 38.54 17.39 1.61
C ASP A 215 39.58 18.47 1.94
N GLN A 216 39.41 19.69 1.41
CA GLN A 216 40.24 20.84 1.77
C GLN A 216 40.12 21.17 3.27
N CYS A 217 38.91 21.13 3.85
CA CYS A 217 38.73 21.33 5.28
C CYS A 217 39.50 20.30 6.12
N LEU A 218 39.45 19.02 5.76
CA LEU A 218 40.22 17.98 6.42
C LEU A 218 41.73 18.23 6.32
N GLN A 219 42.21 18.59 5.12
CA GLN A 219 43.61 18.94 4.89
C GLN A 219 44.08 20.11 5.77
N LEU A 220 43.26 21.16 5.91
CA LEU A 220 43.54 22.30 6.79
C LEU A 220 43.62 21.87 8.26
N GLN A 221 42.71 21.01 8.74
CA GLN A 221 42.74 20.56 10.13
C GLN A 221 43.90 19.63 10.43
N LEU A 222 44.28 18.76 9.48
CA LEU A 222 45.51 17.95 9.58
C LEU A 222 46.75 18.85 9.66
N PHE A 223 46.82 19.88 8.80
CA PHE A 223 47.91 20.84 8.80
C PHE A 223 47.99 21.62 10.13
N ASN A 224 46.86 22.10 10.66
CA ASN A 224 46.82 22.81 11.94
C ASN A 224 47.26 21.90 13.11
N ARG A 225 46.78 20.66 13.16
CA ARG A 225 47.21 19.66 14.15
C ARG A 225 48.72 19.44 14.10
N ASP A 226 49.28 19.29 12.90
CA ASP A 226 50.71 19.06 12.73
C ASP A 226 51.52 20.32 13.09
N CYS A 227 51.00 21.53 12.83
CA CYS A 227 51.56 22.79 13.31
C CYS A 227 51.57 22.86 14.84
N GLU A 228 50.47 22.52 15.50
CA GLU A 228 50.38 22.50 16.97
C GLU A 228 51.35 21.48 17.58
N GLN A 229 51.49 20.29 16.98
CA GLN A 229 52.48 19.30 17.43
C GLN A 229 53.91 19.85 17.33
N ALA A 230 54.24 20.53 16.22
CA ALA A 230 55.53 21.18 16.04
C ALA A 230 55.76 22.31 17.06
N GLU A 231 54.76 23.16 17.30
CA GLU A 231 54.83 24.25 18.26
C GLU A 231 54.94 23.78 19.70
N ASN A 232 54.19 22.76 20.11
CA ASN A 232 54.28 22.16 21.44
C ASN A 232 55.64 21.51 21.67
N TRP A 233 56.19 20.84 20.64
CA TRP A 233 57.55 20.33 20.69
C TRP A 233 58.57 21.46 20.86
N MET A 234 58.46 22.54 20.09
CA MET A 234 59.36 23.70 20.21
C MET A 234 59.24 24.37 21.58
N ALA A 235 58.03 24.60 22.09
CA ALA A 235 57.77 25.27 23.36
C ALA A 235 58.43 24.56 24.55
N ALA A 236 58.36 23.23 24.59
CA ALA A 236 59.01 22.43 25.63
C ALA A 236 60.54 22.57 25.64
N ARG A 237 61.15 22.98 24.52
CA ARG A 237 62.60 23.12 24.32
C ARG A 237 63.09 24.56 24.41
N GLU A 238 62.28 25.53 23.97
CA GLU A 238 62.51 26.96 24.22
C GLU A 238 62.66 27.22 25.73
N ALA A 239 61.87 26.52 26.57
CA ALA A 239 61.99 26.56 28.02
C ALA A 239 63.36 26.07 28.55
N PHE A 240 64.01 25.10 27.89
CA PHE A 240 65.35 24.63 28.25
C PHE A 240 66.46 25.60 27.80
N LEU A 241 66.28 26.26 26.66
CA LEU A 241 67.23 27.27 26.17
C LEU A 241 67.22 28.55 27.03
N ALA A 242 66.07 28.89 27.63
CA ALA A 242 65.90 30.08 28.47
C ALA A 242 66.68 30.07 29.81
N SER A 243 67.28 28.94 30.23
CA SER A 243 68.15 28.92 31.42
C SER A 243 69.51 29.57 31.14
N ASP A 244 69.95 30.49 32.01
CA ASP A 244 71.22 31.24 31.89
C ASP A 244 72.41 30.55 32.62
N ASP A 245 72.31 29.23 32.80
CA ASP A 245 73.30 28.41 33.50
C ASP A 245 74.52 28.14 32.59
N LYS A 246 75.68 28.69 32.96
CA LYS A 246 76.94 28.68 32.18
C LYS A 246 77.99 27.71 32.74
N GLY A 247 77.67 26.97 33.80
CA GLY A 247 78.58 26.10 34.53
C GLY A 247 79.64 26.87 35.34
N ASP A 248 79.92 26.42 36.55
CA ASP A 248 80.87 27.01 37.50
C ASP A 248 82.22 26.26 37.57
N SER A 249 82.35 25.17 36.82
CA SER A 249 83.50 24.26 36.82
C SER A 249 83.63 23.55 35.47
N LEU A 250 84.83 23.08 35.12
CA LEU A 250 85.09 22.39 33.84
C LEU A 250 84.17 21.17 33.63
N ASP A 251 83.97 20.37 34.68
CA ASP A 251 83.08 19.19 34.64
C ASP A 251 81.60 19.57 34.45
N SER A 252 81.16 20.70 35.03
CA SER A 252 79.80 21.25 34.89
C SER A 252 79.55 21.78 33.47
N VAL A 253 80.55 22.47 32.90
CA VAL A 253 80.51 22.98 31.52
C VAL A 253 80.50 21.82 30.51
N GLU A 254 81.30 20.76 30.71
CA GLU A 254 81.29 19.58 29.84
C GLU A 254 79.96 18.80 29.87
N ALA A 255 79.32 18.68 31.03
CA ALA A 255 78.00 18.04 31.15
C ALA A 255 76.90 18.83 30.43
N LEU A 256 76.96 20.17 30.46
CA LEU A 256 76.04 21.05 29.72
C LEU A 256 76.28 20.99 28.21
N ILE A 257 77.53 20.89 27.76
CA ILE A 257 77.89 20.68 26.35
C ILE A 257 77.33 19.34 25.85
N LYS A 258 77.48 18.25 26.62
CA LYS A 258 76.93 16.94 26.24
C LYS A 258 75.40 16.95 26.12
N LYS A 259 74.69 17.66 27.01
CA LYS A 259 73.23 17.85 26.89
C LYS A 259 72.85 18.66 25.66
N HIS A 260 73.68 19.63 25.26
CA HIS A 260 73.49 20.40 24.03
C HIS A 260 73.69 19.54 22.77
N GLU A 261 74.67 18.63 22.75
CA GLU A 261 74.87 17.67 21.66
C GLU A 261 73.69 16.70 21.47
N ASP A 262 73.09 16.23 22.58
CA ASP A 262 71.88 15.40 22.50
C ASP A 262 70.66 16.21 22.01
N PHE A 263 70.63 17.51 22.31
CA PHE A 263 69.65 18.44 21.77
C PHE A 263 69.82 18.67 20.26
N ASP A 264 71.06 18.69 19.77
CA ASP A 264 71.39 18.88 18.34
C ASP A 264 70.91 17.70 17.49
N LYS A 265 71.07 16.48 18.00
CA LYS A 265 70.51 15.26 17.38
C LYS A 265 68.98 15.33 17.28
N ALA A 266 68.30 15.82 18.32
CA ALA A 266 66.84 15.94 18.32
C ALA A 266 66.33 17.03 17.35
N ILE A 267 67.07 18.13 17.19
CA ILE A 267 66.77 19.19 16.23
C ILE A 267 66.85 18.66 14.78
N ASN A 268 67.86 17.86 14.46
CA ASN A 268 68.01 17.27 13.13
C ASN A 268 66.84 16.34 12.75
N VAL A 269 66.32 15.54 13.68
CA VAL A 269 65.12 14.69 13.45
C VAL A 269 63.86 15.53 13.26
N GLN A 270 63.72 16.63 14.00
CA GLN A 270 62.56 17.51 13.88
C GLN A 270 62.61 18.38 12.62
N GLU A 271 63.81 18.69 12.09
CA GLU A 271 63.99 19.44 10.86
C GLU A 271 63.33 18.77 9.65
N GLU A 272 63.44 17.44 9.52
CA GLU A 272 62.76 16.68 8.47
C GLU A 272 61.24 16.81 8.57
N LYS A 273 60.69 16.79 9.79
CA LYS A 273 59.24 16.96 10.03
C LYS A 273 58.75 18.37 9.70
N ILE A 274 59.54 19.40 10.03
CA ILE A 274 59.24 20.79 9.66
C ILE A 274 59.32 20.98 8.13
N ALA A 275 60.25 20.30 7.46
CA ALA A 275 60.35 20.32 6.00
C ALA A 275 59.13 19.66 5.32
N VAL A 276 58.63 18.54 5.86
CA VAL A 276 57.39 17.88 5.40
C VAL A 276 56.17 18.77 5.65
N LEU A 277 56.08 19.43 6.81
CA LEU A 277 54.99 20.36 7.11
C LEU A 277 54.99 21.55 6.13
N LYS A 278 56.18 22.09 5.83
CA LYS A 278 56.34 23.15 4.81
C LYS A 278 55.91 22.67 3.43
N SER A 279 56.36 21.50 2.98
CA SER A 279 55.99 20.99 1.66
C SER A 279 54.50 20.71 1.56
N PHE A 280 53.86 20.23 2.64
CA PHE A 280 52.42 20.04 2.70
C PHE A 280 51.68 21.39 2.58
N ALA A 281 52.08 22.42 3.32
CA ALA A 281 51.52 23.77 3.17
C ALA A 281 51.67 24.33 1.75
N ASP A 282 52.86 24.19 1.15
CA ASP A 282 53.15 24.66 -0.20
C ASP A 282 52.29 23.92 -1.24
N GLN A 283 52.04 22.62 -1.07
CA GLN A 283 51.14 21.83 -1.91
C GLN A 283 49.69 22.31 -1.80
N LEU A 284 49.20 22.59 -0.58
CA LEU A 284 47.83 23.08 -0.38
C LEU A 284 47.65 24.45 -1.06
N VAL A 285 48.62 25.35 -0.91
CA VAL A 285 48.59 26.67 -1.58
C VAL A 285 48.63 26.52 -3.10
N ALA A 286 49.46 25.62 -3.63
CA ALA A 286 49.55 25.35 -5.07
C ALA A 286 48.26 24.75 -5.65
N ALA A 287 47.50 24.00 -4.85
CA ALA A 287 46.21 23.42 -5.21
C ALA A 287 45.03 24.40 -5.12
N ASP A 288 45.29 25.70 -4.92
CA ASP A 288 44.31 26.78 -4.74
C ASP A 288 43.28 26.48 -3.62
N HIS A 289 43.81 25.99 -2.50
CA HIS A 289 43.02 25.72 -1.30
C HIS A 289 42.27 26.96 -0.80
N TYR A 290 41.01 26.81 -0.36
CA TYR A 290 40.15 27.95 0.04
C TYR A 290 40.79 28.85 1.12
N ALA A 291 41.48 28.25 2.09
CA ALA A 291 42.22 28.92 3.16
C ALA A 291 43.71 29.22 2.84
N LYS A 292 44.10 29.36 1.56
CA LYS A 292 45.51 29.59 1.17
C LYS A 292 46.23 30.75 1.91
N PRO A 293 45.59 31.90 2.24
CA PRO A 293 46.30 32.97 2.95
C PRO A 293 46.60 32.57 4.40
N ASP A 294 45.64 31.91 5.06
CA ASP A 294 45.78 31.46 6.45
C ASP A 294 46.82 30.35 6.58
N ILE A 295 46.81 29.38 5.65
CA ILE A 295 47.83 28.32 5.58
C ILE A 295 49.23 28.92 5.39
N SER A 296 49.38 29.90 4.49
CA SER A 296 50.67 30.58 4.25
C SER A 296 51.14 31.31 5.50
N ASN A 297 50.26 32.09 6.15
CA ASN A 297 50.57 32.80 7.37
C ASN A 297 50.98 31.84 8.50
N ARG A 298 50.26 30.74 8.68
CA ARG A 298 50.52 29.74 9.72
C ARG A 298 51.83 28.99 9.47
N ARG A 299 52.10 28.60 8.22
CA ARG A 299 53.40 28.04 7.77
C ARG A 299 54.54 28.98 8.15
N ASP A 300 54.42 30.26 7.81
CA ASP A 300 55.49 31.24 8.04
C ASP A 300 55.71 31.50 9.54
N GLN A 301 54.65 31.49 10.37
CA GLN A 301 54.78 31.56 11.83
C GLN A 301 55.60 30.40 12.40
N VAL A 302 55.26 29.15 12.02
CA VAL A 302 55.97 27.95 12.48
C VAL A 302 57.43 27.95 12.01
N LEU A 303 57.69 28.32 10.75
CA LEU A 303 59.04 28.41 10.19
C LEU A 303 59.88 29.50 10.87
N ASN A 304 59.32 30.68 11.11
CA ASN A 304 60.01 31.77 11.81
C ASN A 304 60.34 31.37 13.26
N ARG A 305 59.41 30.70 13.95
CA ARG A 305 59.66 30.17 15.31
C ARG A 305 60.75 29.10 15.31
N TRP A 306 60.75 28.21 14.31
CA TRP A 306 61.79 27.20 14.12
C TRP A 306 63.17 27.83 13.87
N GLN A 307 63.27 28.85 13.02
CA GLN A 307 64.51 29.58 12.79
C GLN A 307 65.03 30.24 14.07
N ARG A 308 64.15 30.89 14.85
CA ARG A 308 64.52 31.51 16.12
C ARG A 308 65.05 30.50 17.14
N LEU A 309 64.42 29.33 17.24
CA LEU A 309 64.90 28.24 18.11
C LEU A 309 66.31 27.78 17.72
N LYS A 310 66.57 27.59 16.41
CA LYS A 310 67.92 27.26 15.90
C LYS A 310 68.94 28.35 16.24
N SER A 311 68.60 29.63 16.09
CA SER A 311 69.48 30.75 16.45
C SER A 311 69.83 30.76 17.95
N GLN A 312 68.85 30.58 18.83
CA GLN A 312 69.07 30.52 20.28
C GLN A 312 69.95 29.34 20.69
N MET A 313 69.82 28.21 20.01
CA MET A 313 70.66 27.04 20.22
C MET A 313 72.13 27.30 19.86
N ILE A 314 72.37 27.95 18.72
CA ILE A 314 73.72 28.34 18.26
C ILE A 314 74.34 29.33 19.25
N GLU A 315 73.56 30.31 19.73
CA GLU A 315 74.02 31.28 20.72
C GLU A 315 74.40 30.63 22.05
N LYS A 316 73.60 29.67 22.55
CA LYS A 316 73.93 28.91 23.78
C LYS A 316 75.19 28.05 23.62
N ARG A 317 75.43 27.49 22.42
CA ARG A 317 76.67 26.76 22.10
C ARG A 317 77.90 27.66 22.14
N SER A 318 77.80 28.86 21.57
CA SER A 318 78.88 29.88 21.62
C SER A 318 79.22 30.24 23.06
N LYS A 319 78.20 30.58 23.87
CA LYS A 319 78.36 30.96 25.27
C LYS A 319 78.96 29.85 26.15
N LEU A 320 78.61 28.58 25.91
CA LEU A 320 79.22 27.44 26.61
C LEU A 320 80.69 27.22 26.19
N GLY A 321 81.02 27.42 24.92
CA GLY A 321 82.41 27.36 24.42
C GLY A 321 83.31 28.50 24.93
N GLU A 322 82.75 29.70 25.08
CA GLU A 322 83.43 30.84 25.72
C GLU A 322 83.72 30.57 27.21
N SER A 323 82.75 29.98 27.94
CA SER A 323 82.92 29.56 29.35
C SER A 323 84.02 28.50 29.51
N GLN A 324 84.10 27.53 28.59
CA GLN A 324 85.15 26.50 28.55
C GLN A 324 86.55 27.11 28.34
N THR A 325 86.67 28.09 27.44
CA THR A 325 87.95 28.76 27.11
C THR A 325 88.45 29.64 28.26
N LEU A 326 87.54 30.32 28.96
CA LEU A 326 87.85 31.18 30.11
C LEU A 326 88.39 30.38 31.30
N GLN A 327 87.79 29.23 31.61
CA GLN A 327 88.24 28.34 32.70
C GLN A 327 89.60 27.68 32.40
N GLN A 328 89.93 27.49 31.12
CA GLN A 328 91.23 26.97 30.68
C GLN A 328 92.35 28.01 30.81
N PHE A 329 92.08 29.28 30.47
CA PHE A 329 93.05 30.38 30.51
C PHE A 329 93.50 30.77 31.93
N SER A 330 92.61 30.72 32.92
CA SER A 330 92.95 31.00 34.33
C SER A 330 94.01 30.05 34.91
N ARG A 331 94.18 28.87 34.32
CA ARG A 331 95.16 27.87 34.77
C ARG A 331 96.58 28.14 34.25
N ASP A 332 96.72 28.81 33.10
CA ASP A 332 98.01 29.03 32.42
C ASP A 332 98.74 30.30 32.92
N VAL A 333 98.00 31.29 33.43
CA VAL A 333 98.56 32.55 33.99
C VAL A 333 99.29 32.32 35.31
N ASP A 334 98.80 31.39 36.13
CA ASP A 334 99.40 31.06 37.43
C ASP A 334 100.77 30.37 37.30
N GLU A 335 101.09 29.77 36.15
CA GLU A 335 102.40 29.14 35.88
C GLU A 335 103.52 30.14 35.52
N ILE A 336 103.19 31.31 34.95
CA ILE A 336 104.20 32.29 34.45
C ILE A 336 104.63 33.30 35.53
N GLU A 337 103.74 33.71 36.45
CA GLU A 337 104.11 34.60 37.57
C GLU A 337 105.13 33.93 38.54
N ALA A 338 105.16 32.60 38.57
CA ALA A 338 106.11 31.81 39.36
C ALA A 338 107.56 31.85 38.81
N TRP A 339 107.75 32.07 37.50
CA TRP A 339 109.07 32.04 36.84
C TRP A 339 109.85 33.37 36.96
N ILE A 340 109.15 34.51 36.92
CA ILE A 340 109.76 35.86 37.01
C ILE A 340 110.31 36.13 38.41
N SER A 341 109.64 35.61 39.45
CA SER A 341 110.08 35.72 40.84
C SER A 341 111.39 34.97 41.13
N GLU A 342 111.72 33.94 40.34
CA GLU A 342 112.94 33.14 40.51
C GLU A 342 114.21 33.84 39.97
N LYS A 343 114.08 34.74 38.97
CA LYS A 343 115.22 35.39 38.30
C LYS A 343 115.63 36.74 38.89
N LEU A 344 114.75 37.47 39.57
CA LEU A 344 115.09 38.71 40.28
C LEU A 344 116.03 38.48 41.48
N GLN A 345 116.05 37.24 42.01
CA GLN A 345 116.91 36.84 43.13
C GLN A 345 118.38 36.62 42.72
N THR A 346 118.67 36.40 41.42
CA THR A 346 120.05 36.14 40.92
C THR A 346 120.82 37.42 40.59
N ALA A 347 120.12 38.54 40.33
CA ALA A 347 120.73 39.82 39.97
C ALA A 347 121.22 40.66 41.17
N SER A 348 121.12 40.12 42.39
CA SER A 348 121.36 40.85 43.65
C SER A 348 122.46 40.24 44.53
N ASP A 349 123.38 39.44 43.98
CA ASP A 349 124.50 38.86 44.74
C ASP A 349 125.71 39.82 44.86
N GLU A 350 126.15 40.02 46.11
CA GLU A 350 127.04 41.07 46.61
C GLU A 350 128.50 40.58 46.74
N SER A 351 129.47 41.09 45.97
CA SER A 351 130.91 40.89 46.31
C SER A 351 131.88 41.71 45.45
N TYR A 352 132.17 42.96 45.82
CA TYR A 352 133.51 43.60 45.68
C TYR A 352 133.50 45.03 46.31
N LYS A 353 133.88 45.15 47.59
CA LYS A 353 134.27 46.44 48.19
C LYS A 353 135.80 46.59 48.10
N ASP A 354 136.25 47.55 47.28
CA ASP A 354 137.45 48.42 47.40
C ASP A 354 138.89 47.81 47.27
N PRO A 355 140.00 48.60 47.24
CA PRO A 355 140.40 49.81 46.49
C PRO A 355 141.77 49.63 45.77
N THR A 356 142.19 50.60 44.94
CA THR A 356 143.57 50.78 44.37
C THR A 356 143.89 50.02 43.07
N ASN A 357 143.70 50.67 41.92
CA ASN A 357 144.81 50.91 40.99
C ASN A 357 144.37 51.85 39.87
N ILE A 358 145.10 52.94 39.77
CA ILE A 358 145.20 53.80 38.61
C ILE A 358 145.63 52.91 37.43
N GLN A 359 144.95 52.97 36.28
CA GLN A 359 145.57 53.15 34.96
C GLN A 359 144.61 52.84 33.79
N LEU A 360 144.32 53.94 33.10
CA LEU A 360 144.06 54.24 31.70
C LEU A 360 144.42 53.24 30.56
N SER A 361 144.70 51.95 30.78
CA SER A 361 145.13 51.03 29.70
C SER A 361 144.30 49.75 29.51
N LYS A 362 143.25 49.50 30.31
CA LYS A 362 142.30 48.38 30.10
C LYS A 362 140.89 48.78 29.65
N LEU A 363 140.61 50.07 29.54
CA LEU A 363 139.34 50.60 29.00
C LEU A 363 139.31 50.64 27.46
N LEU A 364 140.46 50.50 26.80
CA LEU A 364 140.57 50.41 25.33
C LEU A 364 140.34 48.99 24.76
N SER A 365 140.10 47.96 25.59
CA SER A 365 139.79 46.60 25.09
C SER A 365 138.40 46.06 25.48
N LYS A 366 137.56 46.86 26.17
CA LYS A 366 136.16 46.48 26.47
C LYS A 366 135.11 47.16 25.57
N HIS A 367 135.48 48.23 24.87
CA HIS A 367 134.64 48.80 23.80
C HIS A 367 134.44 47.81 22.62
N GLN A 368 135.43 46.93 22.35
CA GLN A 368 135.33 45.89 21.32
C GLN A 368 134.54 44.62 21.71
N LYS A 369 134.03 44.51 22.94
CA LYS A 369 133.12 43.41 23.35
C LYS A 369 131.68 43.85 23.63
N HIS A 370 131.39 45.15 23.60
CA HIS A 370 130.02 45.64 23.70
C HIS A 370 129.29 45.61 22.34
N GLN A 371 130.04 45.56 21.24
CA GLN A 371 129.54 45.38 19.88
C GLN A 371 129.01 43.95 19.59
N ALA A 372 129.18 43.00 20.53
CA ALA A 372 128.64 41.64 20.46
C ALA A 372 127.47 41.39 21.44
N PHE A 373 127.11 42.38 22.26
CA PHE A 373 125.96 42.32 23.19
C PHE A 373 124.71 43.05 22.63
N GLU A 374 124.89 43.96 21.67
CA GLU A 374 123.78 44.51 20.86
C GLU A 374 123.26 43.51 19.79
N ALA A 375 124.01 42.45 19.48
CA ALA A 375 123.62 41.46 18.46
C ALA A 375 122.77 40.29 18.99
N GLU A 376 122.82 39.97 20.29
CA GLU A 376 121.95 38.95 20.90
C GLU A 376 120.61 39.50 21.40
N LEU A 377 120.50 40.83 21.58
CA LEU A 377 119.23 41.53 21.83
C LEU A 377 118.34 41.65 20.57
N HIS A 378 118.88 41.35 19.39
CA HIS A 378 118.12 41.26 18.14
C HIS A 378 117.64 39.83 17.79
N ALA A 379 118.04 38.80 18.56
CA ALA A 379 117.81 37.39 18.21
C ALA A 379 116.62 36.71 18.93
N ASN A 380 115.86 37.43 19.76
CA ASN A 380 114.57 36.97 20.29
C ASN A 380 113.52 38.08 20.19
N ALA A 381 113.35 38.57 18.96
CA ALA A 381 112.18 39.34 18.57
C ALA A 381 111.04 38.37 18.19
N ASP A 382 109.90 38.53 18.86
CA ASP A 382 108.55 37.98 18.60
C ASP A 382 108.29 36.48 18.90
N PRO A 383 107.22 36.20 19.67
CA PRO A 383 105.93 35.98 19.00
C PRO A 383 104.79 36.81 19.59
N GLY A 384 104.43 37.88 18.90
CA GLY A 384 103.06 38.36 18.87
C GLY A 384 102.12 37.38 18.17
N ALA A 385 100.90 37.27 18.71
CA ALA A 385 99.61 37.40 18.02
C ALA A 385 98.57 36.35 18.44
N CYS A 386 97.71 36.69 19.39
CA CYS A 386 96.29 36.35 19.35
C CYS A 386 95.48 37.45 20.04
N ALA A 387 94.61 38.07 19.25
CA ALA A 387 93.71 39.13 19.65
C ALA A 387 92.45 38.53 20.30
N GLY A 388 92.13 38.98 21.50
CA GLY A 388 90.85 38.80 22.18
C GLY A 388 90.70 39.90 23.22
N SER A 389 89.63 40.68 23.11
CA SER A 389 89.44 41.97 23.80
C SER A 389 88.93 41.82 25.24
N GLU A 390 89.61 42.44 26.20
CA GLU A 390 89.01 43.30 27.26
C GLU A 390 90.10 43.93 28.17
N ASP A 391 89.81 45.11 28.71
CA ASP A 391 90.75 46.05 29.36
C ASP A 391 91.44 45.56 30.65
N ALA A 392 91.18 44.33 31.11
CA ALA A 392 91.84 43.74 32.27
C ALA A 392 93.30 43.29 31.98
N VAL A 393 93.68 43.09 30.71
CA VAL A 393 95.03 42.59 30.31
C VAL A 393 96.08 43.71 30.17
N LYS A 394 95.66 44.98 29.95
CA LYS A 394 96.60 46.10 29.71
C LYS A 394 97.30 46.64 30.96
N VAL A 395 96.67 46.56 32.14
CA VAL A 395 97.22 47.13 33.38
C VAL A 395 98.42 46.31 33.89
N ARG A 396 98.44 44.99 33.65
CA ARG A 396 99.54 44.11 34.07
C ARG A 396 100.80 44.18 33.19
N LEU A 397 100.72 44.68 31.95
CA LEU A 397 101.87 44.82 31.04
C LEU A 397 102.67 46.13 31.24
N GLY A 398 102.07 47.19 31.79
CA GLY A 398 102.69 48.53 31.91
C GLY A 398 103.70 48.71 33.04
N ALA A 399 103.62 47.91 34.11
CA ALA A 399 104.54 47.99 35.24
C ALA A 399 105.97 47.49 34.92
N LEU A 400 106.17 46.83 33.77
CA LEU A 400 107.45 46.30 33.30
C LEU A 400 108.34 47.32 32.56
N ASP A 401 107.84 48.48 32.10
CA ASP A 401 108.61 49.45 31.28
C ASP A 401 109.32 50.56 32.09
N GLU A 402 108.81 50.94 33.27
CA GLU A 402 109.34 52.09 34.02
C GLU A 402 110.67 51.82 34.74
N GLN A 403 111.03 50.56 35.00
CA GLN A 403 112.27 50.21 35.70
C GLN A 403 113.54 50.41 34.84
N TRP A 404 113.40 50.78 33.56
CA TRP A 404 114.50 50.91 32.60
C TRP A 404 115.06 52.34 32.42
N LYS A 405 114.26 53.39 32.67
CA LYS A 405 114.57 54.78 32.20
C LYS A 405 115.38 55.66 33.17
N PHE A 406 115.60 55.26 34.43
CA PHE A 406 116.19 56.12 35.46
C PHE A 406 117.74 56.29 35.41
N LEU A 407 118.44 55.53 34.57
CA LEU A 407 119.91 55.42 34.63
C LEU A 407 120.68 56.56 33.92
N VAL A 408 120.06 57.40 33.09
CA VAL A 408 120.79 58.16 32.04
C VAL A 408 121.14 59.63 32.39
N GLN A 409 120.50 60.29 33.36
CA GLN A 409 120.40 61.77 33.33
C GLN A 409 121.45 62.62 34.09
N LYS A 410 122.40 62.09 34.87
CA LYS A 410 123.13 62.89 35.90
C LYS A 410 124.40 63.67 35.50
N SER A 411 124.76 63.82 34.22
CA SER A 411 126.14 64.17 33.83
C SER A 411 126.48 65.64 33.45
N ALA A 412 125.54 66.57 33.31
CA ALA A 412 125.81 67.87 32.65
C ALA A 412 125.39 69.06 33.54
N GLU A 413 126.20 69.84 34.22
CA GLU A 413 127.11 70.82 33.63
C GLU A 413 127.41 71.88 34.71
N LYS A 414 128.65 72.36 34.72
CA LYS A 414 129.29 73.19 35.75
C LYS A 414 129.96 74.43 35.13
N SER A 415 129.37 75.06 34.11
CA SER A 415 130.18 75.84 33.17
C SER A 415 130.51 77.29 33.56
N GLN A 416 129.59 78.21 33.86
CA GLN A 416 129.93 79.62 33.60
C GLN A 416 129.46 80.67 34.61
N LYS A 417 130.31 80.90 35.61
CA LYS A 417 130.36 82.12 36.45
C LYS A 417 131.54 83.01 36.01
N LEU A 418 131.35 83.85 34.98
CA LEU A 418 132.41 84.77 34.51
C LEU A 418 131.90 86.16 34.07
N LYS A 419 130.65 86.54 34.37
CA LYS A 419 130.01 87.80 33.89
C LYS A 419 129.64 88.83 34.99
N GLU A 420 130.10 88.66 36.22
CA GLU A 420 129.51 89.28 37.42
C GLU A 420 129.83 90.77 37.72
N ALA A 421 130.82 91.41 37.08
CA ALA A 421 131.22 92.77 37.48
C ALA A 421 130.38 93.93 36.89
N ASN A 422 129.51 93.69 35.89
CA ASN A 422 128.73 94.76 35.21
C ASN A 422 127.33 94.99 35.80
N ARG A 423 126.93 94.26 36.84
CA ARG A 423 125.51 94.12 37.21
C ARG A 423 125.05 95.04 38.36
N GLN A 424 125.94 95.75 39.08
CA GLN A 424 125.56 96.45 40.33
C GLN A 424 124.68 97.68 40.11
N GLN A 425 124.90 98.38 39.02
CA GLN A 425 124.25 99.66 38.76
C GLN A 425 122.85 99.50 38.17
N ASN A 426 122.58 98.42 37.43
CA ASN A 426 121.27 98.16 36.83
C ASN A 426 120.22 97.69 37.86
N PHE A 427 120.66 96.98 38.91
CA PHE A 427 119.77 96.37 39.91
C PHE A 427 118.97 97.38 40.75
N ASN A 428 119.60 98.49 41.17
CA ASN A 428 118.95 99.45 42.07
C ASN A 428 117.86 100.30 41.40
N THR A 429 117.96 100.53 40.08
CA THR A 429 116.95 101.28 39.32
C THR A 429 115.73 100.41 39.01
N GLY A 430 115.95 99.16 38.63
CA GLY A 430 114.85 98.27 38.22
C GLY A 430 113.94 97.80 39.37
N ILE A 431 114.39 97.80 40.63
CA ILE A 431 113.55 97.45 41.80
C ILE A 431 112.44 98.50 42.04
N LYS A 432 112.71 99.80 41.85
CA LYS A 432 111.70 100.86 42.12
C LYS A 432 110.54 100.84 41.13
N ASP A 433 110.82 100.62 39.84
CA ASP A 433 109.79 100.59 38.80
C ASP A 433 108.87 99.37 38.96
N PHE A 434 109.43 98.23 39.42
CA PHE A 434 108.67 97.00 39.63
C PHE A 434 107.74 97.09 40.84
N ASP A 435 108.13 97.79 41.91
CA ASP A 435 107.31 98.00 43.12
C ASP A 435 106.04 98.84 42.86
N PHE A 436 106.09 99.76 41.90
CA PHE A 436 104.93 100.57 41.50
C PHE A 436 103.87 99.70 40.80
N TRP A 437 104.30 98.89 39.82
CA TRP A 437 103.42 97.96 39.10
C TRP A 437 102.78 96.91 40.02
N LEU A 438 103.53 96.34 40.98
CA LEU A 438 102.99 95.41 41.98
C LEU A 438 101.81 96.01 42.76
N SER A 439 101.85 97.32 43.04
CA SER A 439 100.80 98.00 43.80
C SER A 439 99.53 98.26 42.96
N GLU A 440 99.67 98.53 41.66
CA GLU A 440 98.53 98.66 40.74
C GLU A 440 97.80 97.32 40.54
N VAL A 441 98.55 96.22 40.39
CA VAL A 441 97.97 94.88 40.21
C VAL A 441 97.31 94.36 41.49
N GLU A 442 97.90 94.60 42.67
CA GLU A 442 97.27 94.26 43.97
C GLU A 442 95.89 94.93 44.13
N ALA A 443 95.73 96.17 43.67
CA ALA A 443 94.45 96.91 43.73
C ALA A 443 93.41 96.34 42.76
N LEU A 444 93.81 95.91 41.56
CA LEU A 444 92.91 95.29 40.58
C LEU A 444 92.42 93.90 41.02
N LEU A 445 93.28 93.13 41.70
CA LEU A 445 92.93 91.79 42.22
C LEU A 445 92.08 91.83 43.49
N ALA A 446 91.98 92.97 44.18
CA ALA A 446 91.18 93.14 45.40
C ALA A 446 89.66 93.28 45.14
N SER A 447 89.22 93.32 43.89
CA SER A 447 87.80 93.33 43.55
C SER A 447 87.11 92.03 44.01
N GLU A 448 85.92 92.15 44.58
CA GLU A 448 85.02 91.03 44.93
C GLU A 448 83.87 90.87 43.93
N ASP A 449 83.89 91.59 42.80
CA ASP A 449 82.88 91.45 41.75
C ASP A 449 83.15 90.18 40.94
N TYR A 450 82.24 89.21 41.04
CA TYR A 450 82.29 87.92 40.34
C TYR A 450 81.21 87.80 39.25
N GLY A 451 80.52 88.89 38.90
CA GLY A 451 79.43 88.94 37.91
C GLY A 451 78.06 88.57 38.48
N LYS A 452 76.99 89.00 37.80
CA LYS A 452 75.58 88.79 38.20
C LYS A 452 74.77 87.95 37.20
N ASP A 453 75.36 87.66 36.05
CA ASP A 453 74.77 86.88 34.97
C ASP A 453 75.87 86.29 34.08
N LEU A 454 75.55 85.30 33.24
CA LEU A 454 76.54 84.61 32.41
C LEU A 454 77.36 85.56 31.52
N ALA A 455 76.77 86.66 31.06
CA ALA A 455 77.43 87.64 30.20
C ALA A 455 78.45 88.50 30.98
N SER A 456 78.07 88.99 32.16
CA SER A 456 78.92 89.77 33.05
C SER A 456 80.07 88.93 33.61
N VAL A 457 79.83 87.67 34.00
CA VAL A 457 80.91 86.76 34.42
C VAL A 457 81.89 86.53 33.26
N ASN A 458 81.42 86.23 32.06
CA ASN A 458 82.29 86.04 30.89
C ASN A 458 83.14 87.27 30.58
N ASN A 459 82.58 88.47 30.72
CA ASN A 459 83.31 89.72 30.55
C ASN A 459 84.38 89.92 31.64
N LEU A 460 84.07 89.60 32.90
CA LEU A 460 85.03 89.66 34.01
C LEU A 460 86.13 88.60 33.87
N LEU A 461 85.81 87.40 33.40
CA LEU A 461 86.76 86.32 33.15
C LEU A 461 87.74 86.68 32.03
N LYS A 462 87.25 87.32 30.95
CA LYS A 462 88.11 87.88 29.88
C LYS A 462 89.01 89.01 30.39
N LYS A 463 88.48 89.94 31.20
CA LYS A 463 89.28 91.01 31.84
C LYS A 463 90.35 90.43 32.78
N HIS A 464 90.01 89.38 33.54
CA HIS A 464 90.93 88.68 34.43
C HIS A 464 92.02 87.92 33.67
N GLN A 465 91.69 87.28 32.54
CA GLN A 465 92.68 86.64 31.65
C GLN A 465 93.70 87.65 31.10
N LEU A 466 93.27 88.86 30.76
CA LEU A 466 94.19 89.93 30.35
C LEU A 466 95.12 90.37 31.49
N LEU A 467 94.60 90.41 32.73
CA LEU A 467 95.39 90.71 33.93
C LEU A 467 96.37 89.57 34.26
N GLU A 468 95.97 88.30 34.13
CA GLU A 468 96.87 87.14 34.30
C GLU A 468 97.98 87.13 33.23
N ALA A 469 97.65 87.46 31.98
CA ALA A 469 98.64 87.61 30.92
C ALA A 469 99.64 88.74 31.23
N ASP A 470 99.18 89.87 31.79
CA ASP A 470 100.05 90.96 32.23
C ASP A 470 100.96 90.55 33.41
N ILE A 471 100.42 89.82 34.39
CA ILE A 471 101.20 89.27 35.52
C ILE A 471 102.29 88.31 35.03
N ASN A 472 101.95 87.41 34.12
CA ASN A 472 102.90 86.43 33.56
C ASN A 472 103.97 87.11 32.70
N ALA A 473 103.63 88.15 31.93
CA ALA A 473 104.60 88.89 31.13
C ALA A 473 105.65 89.62 31.99
N HIS A 474 105.29 90.04 33.21
CA HIS A 474 106.19 90.68 34.16
C HIS A 474 107.07 89.69 34.95
N GLU A 475 106.82 88.38 34.84
CA GLU A 475 107.67 87.33 35.44
C GLU A 475 109.09 87.33 34.85
N GLU A 476 109.22 87.59 33.55
CA GLU A 476 110.52 87.72 32.87
C GLU A 476 111.33 88.91 33.43
N ARG A 477 110.64 90.02 33.71
CA ARG A 477 111.24 91.23 34.30
C ARG A 477 111.65 91.03 35.76
N LEU A 478 110.92 90.21 36.54
CA LEU A 478 111.32 89.78 37.89
C LEU A 478 112.53 88.83 37.85
N LYS A 479 112.58 87.91 36.87
CA LYS A 479 113.70 86.99 36.65
C LYS A 479 114.98 87.74 36.29
N ASP A 480 114.86 88.81 35.50
CA ASP A 480 115.97 89.72 35.18
C ASP A 480 116.45 90.52 36.41
N LEU A 481 115.55 91.02 37.25
CA LEU A 481 115.89 91.69 38.53
C LEU A 481 116.56 90.73 39.53
N ASN A 482 116.09 89.48 39.62
CA ASN A 482 116.68 88.42 40.43
C ASN A 482 118.08 88.01 39.92
N GLY A 483 118.26 87.89 38.60
CA GLY A 483 119.55 87.60 37.97
C GLY A 483 120.56 88.75 38.13
N GLN A 484 120.08 89.99 38.20
CA GLN A 484 120.89 91.14 38.57
C GLN A 484 121.24 91.13 40.08
N ALA A 485 120.35 90.70 40.97
CA ALA A 485 120.61 90.56 42.41
C ALA A 485 121.64 89.46 42.75
N ASP A 486 121.49 88.26 42.18
CA ASP A 486 122.36 87.10 42.42
C ASP A 486 123.81 87.39 42.06
N SER A 487 124.02 88.25 41.07
CA SER A 487 125.33 88.70 40.64
C SER A 487 126.03 89.70 41.56
N LEU A 488 125.30 90.34 42.48
CA LEU A 488 125.82 91.35 43.40
C LEU A 488 126.11 90.80 44.77
N MET A 489 125.58 89.60 45.03
CA MET A 489 125.82 88.85 46.26
C MET A 489 127.10 87.97 46.18
N THR A 490 127.68 87.75 45.00
CA THR A 490 128.88 86.91 44.76
C THR A 490 130.20 87.67 44.69
N SER A 491 130.21 89.01 44.73
CA SER A 491 131.42 89.85 44.76
C SER A 491 131.75 90.34 46.19
N ASP A 492 132.97 90.09 46.66
CA ASP A 492 133.46 90.41 48.03
C ASP A 492 133.69 91.92 48.29
N ALA A 493 133.04 92.79 47.52
CA ALA A 493 133.34 94.22 47.45
C ALA A 493 132.27 95.16 48.05
N PHE A 494 131.08 94.68 48.48
CA PHE A 494 129.99 95.54 49.01
C PHE A 494 129.06 94.83 50.00
N ASP A 495 128.26 95.61 50.76
CA ASP A 495 127.31 95.13 51.77
C ASP A 495 126.14 94.32 51.15
N THR A 496 126.21 93.00 51.30
CA THR A 496 125.29 92.03 50.68
C THR A 496 123.92 91.91 51.37
N THR A 497 123.73 92.56 52.52
CA THR A 497 122.50 92.46 53.32
C THR A 497 121.32 93.21 52.67
N LEU A 498 121.55 94.44 52.22
CA LEU A 498 120.54 95.34 51.63
C LEU A 498 120.00 94.86 50.28
N VAL A 499 120.83 94.20 49.46
CA VAL A 499 120.43 93.60 48.17
C VAL A 499 119.51 92.37 48.40
N LYS A 500 119.81 91.56 49.42
CA LYS A 500 119.05 90.36 49.77
C LYS A 500 117.66 90.70 50.31
N GLU A 501 117.54 91.72 51.17
CA GLU A 501 116.24 92.15 51.71
C GLU A 501 115.30 92.67 50.62
N LYS A 502 115.79 93.54 49.73
CA LYS A 502 114.97 94.08 48.62
C LYS A 502 114.53 93.00 47.63
N ARG A 503 115.40 92.02 47.32
CA ARG A 503 115.05 90.86 46.48
C ARG A 503 113.96 90.01 47.11
N THR A 504 114.06 89.74 48.42
CA THR A 504 113.13 88.86 49.11
C THR A 504 111.74 89.49 49.23
N ALA A 505 111.67 90.81 49.48
CA ALA A 505 110.39 91.53 49.57
C ALA A 505 109.60 91.56 48.24
N VAL A 506 110.27 91.85 47.12
CA VAL A 506 109.63 91.93 45.79
C VAL A 506 109.15 90.54 45.33
N ASN A 507 109.93 89.47 45.53
CA ASN A 507 109.51 88.11 45.20
C ASN A 507 108.31 87.64 46.04
N ALA A 508 108.26 87.99 47.33
CA ALA A 508 107.15 87.63 48.20
C ALA A 508 105.83 88.32 47.79
N ARG A 509 105.86 89.59 47.39
CA ARG A 509 104.67 90.30 46.87
C ARG A 509 104.21 89.75 45.51
N PHE A 510 105.13 89.42 44.60
CA PHE A 510 104.77 88.81 43.32
C PHE A 510 104.11 87.42 43.49
N ALA A 511 104.65 86.57 44.37
CA ALA A 511 104.04 85.27 44.69
C ALA A 511 102.63 85.43 45.32
N LYS A 512 102.43 86.48 46.14
CA LYS A 512 101.12 86.82 46.71
C LYS A 512 100.12 87.22 45.62
N ILE A 513 100.51 88.06 44.66
CA ILE A 513 99.69 88.46 43.51
C ILE A 513 99.31 87.25 42.66
N GLN A 514 100.25 86.33 42.37
CA GLN A 514 99.96 85.09 41.63
C GLN A 514 98.92 84.22 42.36
N SER A 515 99.03 84.09 43.68
CA SER A 515 98.04 83.38 44.51
C SER A 515 96.66 84.06 44.50
N MET A 516 96.62 85.40 44.63
CA MET A 516 95.36 86.17 44.57
C MET A 516 94.69 86.09 43.18
N ALA A 517 95.48 86.11 42.10
CA ALA A 517 94.98 85.94 40.74
C ALA A 517 94.39 84.55 40.53
N ALA A 518 95.08 83.49 40.96
CA ALA A 518 94.57 82.12 40.91
C ALA A 518 93.29 81.93 41.74
N GLY A 519 93.24 82.53 42.94
CA GLY A 519 92.05 82.51 43.79
C GLY A 519 90.85 83.24 43.17
N ARG A 520 91.05 84.42 42.58
CA ARG A 520 89.99 85.18 41.88
C ARG A 520 89.52 84.47 40.60
N HIS A 521 90.42 83.84 39.84
CA HIS A 521 90.07 83.02 38.67
C HIS A 521 89.22 81.79 39.06
N GLY A 522 89.57 81.13 40.17
CA GLY A 522 88.79 80.04 40.75
C GLY A 522 87.34 80.47 40.99
N LYS A 523 87.13 81.56 41.72
CA LYS A 523 85.78 82.09 42.03
C LYS A 523 85.02 82.62 40.81
N LEU A 524 85.71 83.20 39.80
CA LEU A 524 85.07 83.60 38.54
C LEU A 524 84.62 82.40 37.70
N LYS A 525 85.40 81.32 37.66
CA LYS A 525 84.99 80.05 37.02
C LYS A 525 83.81 79.40 37.74
N GLU A 526 83.82 79.48 39.06
CA GLU A 526 82.75 79.02 39.94
C GLU A 526 81.42 79.75 39.65
N SER A 527 81.46 81.09 39.60
CA SER A 527 80.34 81.95 39.20
C SER A 527 79.86 81.69 37.76
N HIS A 528 80.78 81.41 36.83
CA HIS A 528 80.43 81.08 35.45
C HIS A 528 79.65 79.76 35.36
N ARG A 529 80.09 78.73 36.08
CA ARG A 529 79.41 77.43 36.14
C ARG A 529 78.00 77.56 36.73
N LEU A 530 77.85 78.37 37.78
CA LEU A 530 76.55 78.67 38.39
C LEU A 530 75.57 79.30 37.39
N HIS A 531 75.95 80.39 36.73
CA HIS A 531 75.06 81.07 35.79
C HIS A 531 74.82 80.27 34.50
N GLN A 532 75.76 79.42 34.09
CA GLN A 532 75.51 78.47 33.00
C GLN A 532 74.43 77.45 33.41
N PHE A 533 74.52 76.89 34.62
CA PHE A 533 73.51 75.97 35.15
C PHE A 533 72.12 76.60 35.25
N PHE A 534 72.00 77.85 35.73
CA PHE A 534 70.69 78.50 35.78
C PHE A 534 70.07 78.71 34.40
N ARG A 535 70.88 79.00 33.38
CA ARG A 535 70.39 79.08 32.00
C ARG A 535 69.89 77.72 31.50
N ASP A 536 70.67 76.67 31.73
CA ASP A 536 70.29 75.30 31.35
C ASP A 536 68.99 74.88 32.08
N LEU A 537 68.83 75.26 33.35
CA LEU A 537 67.61 75.02 34.14
C LEU A 537 66.41 75.83 33.61
N ASP A 538 66.59 77.09 33.24
CA ASP A 538 65.53 77.95 32.69
C ASP A 538 65.04 77.45 31.32
N ASP A 539 65.94 76.93 30.48
CA ASP A 539 65.62 76.34 29.19
C ASP A 539 64.73 75.09 29.38
N GLU A 540 65.07 74.22 30.33
CA GLU A 540 64.25 73.05 30.69
C GLU A 540 62.92 73.44 31.35
N GLU A 541 62.89 74.44 32.24
CA GLU A 541 61.64 74.95 32.83
C GLU A 541 60.70 75.52 31.77
N SER A 542 61.24 76.17 30.74
CA SER A 542 60.46 76.71 29.63
C SER A 542 59.82 75.58 28.82
N TRP A 543 60.57 74.50 28.58
CA TRP A 543 60.03 73.29 27.95
C TRP A 543 58.92 72.63 28.78
N ILE A 544 59.09 72.51 30.11
CA ILE A 544 58.04 71.99 31.00
C ILE A 544 56.76 72.84 30.91
N LYS A 545 56.88 74.18 30.92
CA LYS A 545 55.73 75.10 30.80
C LYS A 545 54.98 74.92 29.48
N GLU A 546 55.70 74.75 28.37
CA GLU A 546 55.08 74.50 27.05
C GLU A 546 54.29 73.20 27.06
N LYS A 547 54.88 72.10 27.54
CA LYS A 547 54.22 70.78 27.58
C LYS A 547 53.07 70.74 28.58
N LYS A 548 53.15 71.49 29.69
CA LYS A 548 52.07 71.66 30.67
C LYS A 548 50.79 72.20 30.03
N LEU A 549 50.90 73.12 29.07
CA LEU A 549 49.74 73.65 28.34
C LEU A 549 49.02 72.56 27.54
N LEU A 550 49.77 71.65 26.91
CA LEU A 550 49.22 70.56 26.09
C LEU A 550 48.48 69.52 26.95
N VAL A 551 49.05 69.14 28.10
CA VAL A 551 48.42 68.17 29.00
C VAL A 551 47.25 68.74 29.81
N SER A 552 47.16 70.07 29.93
CA SER A 552 46.07 70.74 30.65
C SER A 552 44.79 70.92 29.81
N SER A 553 44.80 70.52 28.55
CA SER A 553 43.58 70.53 27.73
C SER A 553 42.50 69.63 28.35
N GLU A 554 41.24 70.05 28.25
CA GLU A 554 40.06 69.27 28.66
C GLU A 554 39.29 68.71 27.44
N ASP A 555 39.82 68.89 26.22
CA ASP A 555 39.26 68.25 25.04
C ASP A 555 39.65 66.77 25.02
N TYR A 556 38.65 65.91 25.25
CA TYR A 556 38.80 64.46 25.25
C TYR A 556 38.25 63.79 23.99
N GLY A 557 37.62 64.53 23.07
CA GLY A 557 37.01 64.03 21.84
C GLY A 557 35.49 63.86 21.93
N ARG A 558 34.78 64.17 20.84
CA ARG A 558 33.31 64.15 20.77
C ARG A 558 32.72 62.89 20.11
N ASP A 559 33.55 62.15 19.39
CA ASP A 559 33.22 60.92 18.68
C ASP A 559 34.35 59.90 18.82
N LEU A 560 34.07 58.63 18.51
CA LEU A 560 35.03 57.54 18.69
C LEU A 560 36.36 57.80 17.97
N THR A 561 36.29 58.31 16.74
CA THR A 561 37.49 58.64 15.94
C THR A 561 38.28 59.81 16.53
N GLY A 562 37.60 60.85 17.00
CA GLY A 562 38.21 62.01 17.65
C GLY A 562 38.96 61.62 18.92
N VAL A 563 38.34 60.83 19.80
CA VAL A 563 38.99 60.35 21.03
C VAL A 563 40.22 59.48 20.70
N GLN A 564 40.10 58.54 19.75
CA GLN A 564 41.24 57.70 19.32
C GLN A 564 42.42 58.52 18.80
N ASN A 565 42.14 59.57 18.02
CA ASN A 565 43.17 60.47 17.50
C ASN A 565 43.83 61.28 18.61
N LEU A 566 43.05 61.81 19.56
CA LEU A 566 43.58 62.54 20.72
C LEU A 566 44.40 61.62 21.63
N ARG A 567 43.97 60.38 21.87
CA ARG A 567 44.71 59.35 22.60
C ARG A 567 46.05 59.02 21.94
N LYS A 568 46.07 58.87 20.60
CA LYS A 568 47.32 58.65 19.84
C LYS A 568 48.28 59.83 19.99
N LYS A 569 47.78 61.08 19.89
CA LYS A 569 48.58 62.29 20.13
C LYS A 569 49.12 62.33 21.56
N HIS A 570 48.30 62.01 22.56
CA HIS A 570 48.69 61.95 23.97
C HIS A 570 49.73 60.87 24.26
N LYS A 571 49.61 59.68 23.66
CA LYS A 571 50.63 58.62 23.78
C LYS A 571 51.98 59.02 23.21
N ARG A 572 52.00 59.81 22.11
CA ARG A 572 53.25 60.40 21.60
C ARG A 572 53.84 61.41 22.58
N LEU A 573 52.99 62.25 23.18
CA LEU A 573 53.40 63.20 24.21
C LEU A 573 53.97 62.49 25.45
N GLU A 574 53.35 61.41 25.94
CA GLU A 574 53.89 60.59 27.04
C GLU A 574 55.26 59.97 26.69
N ALA A 575 55.43 59.50 25.44
CA ALA A 575 56.72 59.00 24.98
C ALA A 575 57.78 60.12 24.92
N GLU A 576 57.42 61.32 24.44
CA GLU A 576 58.29 62.51 24.47
C GLU A 576 58.74 62.82 25.91
N LEU A 577 57.83 62.81 26.89
CA LEU A 577 58.16 63.01 28.30
C LEU A 577 59.18 61.95 28.80
N GLY A 578 58.95 60.68 28.47
CA GLY A 578 59.87 59.59 28.83
C GLY A 578 61.25 59.73 28.21
N THR A 579 61.34 60.21 26.95
CA THR A 579 62.63 60.48 26.29
C THR A 579 63.35 61.71 26.82
N HIS A 580 62.63 62.66 27.43
CA HIS A 580 63.20 63.89 28.02
C HIS A 580 63.66 63.71 29.48
N GLU A 581 63.16 62.69 30.18
CA GLU A 581 63.52 62.41 31.58
C GLU A 581 65.05 62.35 31.83
N PRO A 582 65.90 61.77 30.94
CA PRO A 582 67.35 61.82 31.12
C PRO A 582 67.95 63.23 31.10
N ALA A 583 67.40 64.16 30.30
CA ALA A 583 67.86 65.55 30.25
C ALA A 583 67.51 66.30 31.54
N ILE A 584 66.28 66.11 32.04
CA ILE A 584 65.82 66.61 33.35
C ILE A 584 66.75 66.08 34.46
N GLN A 585 67.07 64.78 34.44
CA GLN A 585 67.97 64.17 35.41
C GLN A 585 69.40 64.72 35.32
N SER A 586 69.91 64.96 34.11
CA SER A 586 71.24 65.55 33.91
C SER A 586 71.36 66.96 34.51
N VAL A 587 70.33 67.80 34.36
CA VAL A 587 70.28 69.14 34.99
C VAL A 587 70.21 69.00 36.50
N LEU A 588 69.41 68.08 37.04
CA LEU A 588 69.36 67.81 38.49
C LEU A 588 70.70 67.31 39.05
N ASP A 589 71.39 66.42 38.34
CA ASP A 589 72.69 65.89 38.75
C ASP A 589 73.77 66.98 38.69
N THR A 590 73.70 67.87 37.70
CA THR A 590 74.58 69.04 37.59
C THR A 590 74.33 70.02 38.73
N GLY A 591 73.07 70.31 39.06
CA GLY A 591 72.69 71.14 40.19
C GLY A 591 73.14 70.58 41.53
N LYS A 592 73.05 69.26 41.75
CA LYS A 592 73.58 68.58 42.94
C LYS A 592 75.09 68.75 43.07
N LYS A 593 75.84 68.42 42.01
CA LYS A 593 77.31 68.57 42.00
C LYS A 593 77.73 70.01 42.25
N LEU A 594 77.05 70.98 41.64
CA LEU A 594 77.31 72.40 41.89
C LEU A 594 76.92 72.83 43.30
N SER A 595 75.88 72.27 43.90
CA SER A 595 75.57 72.57 45.32
C SER A 595 76.68 72.10 46.26
N ASP A 596 77.32 70.96 45.96
CA ASP A 596 78.39 70.37 46.79
C ASP A 596 79.75 71.07 46.60
N ASP A 597 80.11 71.45 45.35
CA ASP A 597 81.43 71.97 44.98
C ASP A 597 81.57 73.51 45.09
N ASN A 598 80.46 74.25 45.10
CA ASN A 598 80.42 75.70 44.91
C ASN A 598 80.11 76.41 46.25
N THR A 599 80.95 77.36 46.65
CA THR A 599 80.76 78.29 47.77
C THR A 599 79.85 79.48 47.45
N ILE A 600 79.65 79.80 46.17
CA ILE A 600 78.79 80.91 45.70
C ILE A 600 77.42 80.37 45.29
N GLY A 601 76.32 80.92 45.85
CA GLY A 601 74.95 80.72 45.36
C GLY A 601 74.23 79.44 45.79
N GLN A 602 74.75 78.68 46.78
CA GLN A 602 74.17 77.38 47.20
C GLN A 602 72.67 77.42 47.55
N GLU A 603 72.22 78.43 48.30
CA GLU A 603 70.81 78.55 48.71
C GLU A 603 69.87 78.76 47.50
N GLU A 604 70.32 79.53 46.51
CA GLU A 604 69.58 79.81 45.28
C GLU A 604 69.50 78.55 44.38
N ILE A 605 70.59 77.78 44.28
CA ILE A 605 70.61 76.48 43.58
C ILE A 605 69.58 75.53 44.21
N GLN A 606 69.60 75.38 45.54
CA GLN A 606 68.70 74.49 46.25
C GLN A 606 67.22 74.86 46.03
N GLN A 607 66.90 76.16 46.11
CA GLN A 607 65.53 76.64 45.91
C GLN A 607 65.04 76.40 44.47
N ARG A 608 65.85 76.72 43.46
CA ARG A 608 65.49 76.52 42.04
C ARG A 608 65.34 75.03 41.71
N MET A 609 66.19 74.16 42.25
CA MET A 609 66.08 72.71 42.05
C MET A 609 64.77 72.14 42.62
N VAL A 610 64.33 72.57 43.81
CA VAL A 610 63.06 72.09 44.39
C VAL A 610 61.87 72.50 43.52
N GLN A 611 61.83 73.75 43.05
CA GLN A 611 60.79 74.24 42.14
C GLN A 611 60.78 73.45 40.83
N PHE A 612 61.94 73.18 40.25
CA PHE A 612 62.06 72.42 39.01
C PHE A 612 61.52 70.98 39.16
N VAL A 613 61.84 70.31 40.27
CA VAL A 613 61.31 68.97 40.59
C VAL A 613 59.79 68.99 40.75
N GLU A 614 59.24 70.01 41.41
CA GLU A 614 57.80 70.19 41.59
C GLU A 614 57.08 70.39 40.23
N HIS A 615 57.61 71.28 39.38
CA HIS A 615 57.08 71.51 38.04
C HIS A 615 57.10 70.24 37.18
N TRP A 616 58.19 69.44 37.24
CA TRP A 616 58.29 68.18 36.52
C TRP A 616 57.28 67.14 37.03
N LYS A 617 57.11 67.05 38.35
CA LYS A 617 56.12 66.15 38.96
C LYS A 617 54.70 66.53 38.55
N GLU A 618 54.35 67.81 38.61
CA GLU A 618 53.03 68.31 38.24
C GLU A 618 52.71 68.02 36.76
N LEU A 619 53.68 68.20 35.85
CA LEU A 619 53.53 67.83 34.44
C LEU A 619 53.24 66.33 34.28
N LYS A 620 53.95 65.45 34.99
CA LYS A 620 53.71 63.99 34.96
C LYS A 620 52.32 63.62 35.51
N ASP A 621 51.90 64.26 36.61
CA ASP A 621 50.58 64.02 37.21
C ASP A 621 49.44 64.46 36.29
N LEU A 622 49.56 65.64 35.66
CA LEU A 622 48.59 66.14 34.67
C LEU A 622 48.55 65.26 33.41
N ALA A 623 49.71 64.82 32.91
CA ALA A 623 49.79 63.91 31.77
C ALA A 623 49.07 62.58 32.06
N ALA A 624 49.30 61.99 33.25
CA ALA A 624 48.65 60.76 33.67
C ALA A 624 47.13 60.94 33.86
N ALA A 625 46.70 62.05 34.45
CA ALA A 625 45.28 62.37 34.61
C ALA A 625 44.57 62.52 33.26
N ARG A 626 45.16 63.26 32.30
CA ARG A 626 44.61 63.39 30.95
C ARG A 626 44.60 62.06 30.20
N GLY A 627 45.62 61.22 30.37
CA GLY A 627 45.67 59.87 29.82
C GLY A 627 44.51 59.00 30.30
N ARG A 628 44.20 59.00 31.60
CA ARG A 628 43.03 58.31 32.16
C ARG A 628 41.72 58.83 31.59
N ARG A 629 41.53 60.16 31.55
CA ARG A 629 40.30 60.77 30.99
C ARG A 629 40.09 60.46 29.51
N LEU A 630 41.16 60.39 28.71
CA LEU A 630 41.07 59.98 27.31
C LEU A 630 40.69 58.50 27.15
N GLU A 631 41.16 57.61 28.02
CA GLU A 631 40.76 56.20 28.00
C GLU A 631 39.30 56.03 28.45
N GLU A 632 38.87 56.73 29.51
CA GLU A 632 37.47 56.75 29.95
C GLU A 632 36.53 57.31 28.86
N SER A 633 36.93 58.38 28.16
CA SER A 633 36.16 58.91 27.02
C SER A 633 36.13 57.94 25.85
N LEU A 634 37.18 57.12 25.66
CA LEU A 634 37.20 56.10 24.60
C LEU A 634 36.19 55.00 24.90
N GLU A 635 36.20 54.47 26.12
CA GLU A 635 35.23 53.47 26.59
C GLU A 635 33.78 54.01 26.48
N TYR A 636 33.57 55.28 26.85
CA TYR A 636 32.27 55.95 26.72
C TYR A 636 31.81 56.05 25.25
N GLN A 637 32.66 56.52 24.34
CA GLN A 637 32.29 56.65 22.92
C GLN A 637 32.07 55.29 22.25
N GLN A 638 32.77 54.23 22.67
CA GLN A 638 32.48 52.86 22.23
C GLN A 638 31.09 52.40 22.70
N PHE A 639 30.75 52.67 23.97
CA PHE A 639 29.41 52.40 24.49
C PHE A 639 28.32 53.16 23.71
N VAL A 640 28.53 54.46 23.45
CA VAL A 640 27.57 55.29 22.69
C VAL A 640 27.38 54.76 21.28
N ALA A 641 28.44 54.37 20.57
CA ALA A 641 28.35 53.79 19.24
C ALA A 641 27.51 52.50 19.23
N ASN A 642 27.71 51.61 20.21
CA ASN A 642 26.92 50.39 20.34
C ASN A 642 25.44 50.68 20.66
N VAL A 643 25.16 51.70 21.49
CA VAL A 643 23.78 52.14 21.74
C VAL A 643 23.13 52.67 20.47
N GLU A 644 23.83 53.48 19.68
CA GLU A 644 23.31 54.05 18.43
C GLU A 644 23.02 52.98 17.38
N GLU A 645 23.86 51.94 17.28
CA GLU A 645 23.64 50.80 16.39
C GLU A 645 22.33 50.06 16.74
N GLU A 646 22.14 49.73 18.03
CA GLU A 646 20.94 49.03 18.48
C GLU A 646 19.69 49.93 18.41
N GLU A 647 19.80 51.23 18.72
CA GLU A 647 18.70 52.19 18.56
C GLU A 647 18.28 52.33 17.09
N ALA A 648 19.22 52.35 16.14
CA ALA A 648 18.92 52.42 14.73
C ALA A 648 18.15 51.17 14.26
N TRP A 649 18.59 49.99 14.68
CA TRP A 649 17.89 48.74 14.37
C TRP A 649 16.49 48.69 14.99
N ILE A 650 16.34 49.06 16.27
CA ILE A 650 15.04 49.08 16.95
C ILE A 650 14.08 50.02 16.23
N ASN A 651 14.51 51.24 15.88
CA ASN A 651 13.67 52.22 15.19
C ASN A 651 13.24 51.75 13.80
N GLU A 652 14.14 51.11 13.04
CA GLU A 652 13.80 50.50 11.75
C GLU A 652 12.71 49.43 11.92
N LYS A 653 12.88 48.52 12.89
CA LYS A 653 11.92 47.45 13.11
C LYS A 653 10.61 47.92 13.72
N LEU A 654 10.62 48.95 14.56
CA LEU A 654 9.42 49.57 15.11
C LEU A 654 8.49 50.06 14.00
N ASN A 655 9.06 50.72 12.97
CA ASN A 655 8.31 51.17 11.80
C ASN A 655 7.73 50.00 10.99
N LEU A 656 8.48 48.90 10.84
CA LEU A 656 8.02 47.72 10.13
C LEU A 656 6.89 47.01 10.89
N VAL A 657 7.05 46.82 12.19
CA VAL A 657 6.08 46.15 13.07
C VAL A 657 4.81 46.97 13.23
N GLY A 658 4.90 48.30 13.17
CA GLY A 658 3.74 49.22 13.19
C GLY A 658 2.85 49.20 11.94
N SER A 659 3.19 48.43 10.89
CA SER A 659 2.32 48.26 9.72
C SER A 659 1.00 47.56 10.08
N GLU A 660 -0.11 48.15 9.64
CA GLU A 660 -1.48 47.63 9.80
C GLU A 660 -1.90 46.66 8.67
N ASP A 661 -0.97 46.27 7.78
CA ASP A 661 -1.23 45.24 6.79
C ASP A 661 -1.15 43.84 7.44
N TYR A 662 -2.31 43.25 7.65
CA TYR A 662 -2.47 41.91 8.18
C TYR A 662 -2.75 40.87 7.10
N GLY A 663 -2.81 41.22 5.82
CA GLY A 663 -3.13 40.33 4.70
C GLY A 663 -4.63 40.13 4.48
N ASP A 664 -5.06 40.06 3.22
CA ASP A 664 -6.47 39.89 2.81
C ASP A 664 -6.83 38.43 2.47
N THR A 665 -5.82 37.57 2.32
CA THR A 665 -5.97 36.15 2.00
C THR A 665 -5.25 35.27 3.03
N LEU A 666 -5.70 34.02 3.17
CA LEU A 666 -5.12 33.07 4.12
C LEU A 666 -3.60 32.89 3.90
N ALA A 667 -3.19 32.83 2.63
CA ALA A 667 -1.79 32.71 2.26
C ALA A 667 -0.99 33.99 2.58
N ALA A 668 -1.56 35.18 2.35
CA ALA A 668 -0.92 36.44 2.70
C ALA A 668 -0.71 36.56 4.22
N VAL A 669 -1.75 36.29 5.01
CA VAL A 669 -1.68 36.21 6.49
C VAL A 669 -0.58 35.24 6.95
N GLN A 670 -0.54 34.02 6.40
CA GLN A 670 0.44 33.02 6.81
C GLN A 670 1.86 33.43 6.44
N GLY A 671 2.05 34.06 5.29
CA GLY A 671 3.33 34.65 4.90
C GLY A 671 3.76 35.76 5.85
N LEU A 672 2.83 36.61 6.29
CA LEU A 672 3.09 37.68 7.25
C LEU A 672 3.39 37.14 8.65
N LEU A 673 2.68 36.10 9.11
CA LEU A 673 2.97 35.40 10.37
C LEU A 673 4.38 34.80 10.37
N LYS A 674 4.78 34.12 9.28
CA LYS A 674 6.16 33.59 9.14
C LYS A 674 7.22 34.70 9.17
N LYS A 675 6.96 35.83 8.49
CA LYS A 675 7.84 37.00 8.57
C LYS A 675 7.92 37.57 9.98
N HIS A 676 6.81 37.55 10.72
CA HIS A 676 6.77 38.01 12.10
C HIS A 676 7.51 37.06 13.05
N GLU A 677 7.40 35.75 12.88
CA GLU A 677 8.18 34.75 13.61
C GLU A 677 9.70 34.95 13.39
N ALA A 678 10.12 35.20 12.14
CA ALA A 678 11.52 35.52 11.83
C ALA A 678 11.97 36.83 12.50
N PHE A 679 11.09 37.83 12.57
CA PHE A 679 11.36 39.04 13.34
C PHE A 679 11.49 38.76 14.84
N GLU A 680 10.63 37.91 15.44
CA GLU A 680 10.72 37.56 16.88
C GLU A 680 12.04 36.84 17.21
N THR A 681 12.54 35.99 16.30
CA THR A 681 13.85 35.36 16.48
C THR A 681 14.98 36.38 16.45
N ASP A 682 14.96 37.31 15.48
CA ASP A 682 15.95 38.39 15.38
C ASP A 682 15.87 39.33 16.59
N PHE A 683 14.66 39.68 17.02
CA PHE A 683 14.41 40.53 18.18
C PHE A 683 14.98 39.94 19.47
N THR A 684 14.93 38.62 19.63
CA THR A 684 15.54 37.95 20.79
C THR A 684 17.05 38.17 20.84
N VAL A 685 17.74 38.05 19.69
CA VAL A 685 19.19 38.27 19.59
C VAL A 685 19.54 39.73 19.91
N HIS A 686 18.81 40.69 19.33
CA HIS A 686 19.06 42.11 19.58
C HIS A 686 18.71 42.53 21.01
N ARG A 687 17.69 41.93 21.62
CA ARG A 687 17.39 42.13 23.06
C ARG A 687 18.56 41.68 23.94
N ASP A 688 19.17 40.54 23.63
CA ASP A 688 20.34 40.07 24.38
C ASP A 688 21.55 40.99 24.18
N ARG A 689 21.79 41.49 22.97
CA ARG A 689 22.82 42.52 22.71
C ARG A 689 22.56 43.81 23.48
N VAL A 690 21.32 44.29 23.54
CA VAL A 690 20.96 45.47 24.33
C VAL A 690 21.23 45.23 25.82
N ASN A 691 20.96 44.02 26.32
CA ASN A 691 21.30 43.66 27.70
C ASN A 691 22.81 43.69 27.94
N ASP A 692 23.61 43.19 27.00
CA ASP A 692 25.08 43.24 27.07
C ASP A 692 25.61 44.69 27.01
N VAL A 693 25.06 45.53 26.13
CA VAL A 693 25.40 46.96 26.05
C VAL A 693 25.05 47.67 27.35
N CYS A 694 23.89 47.38 27.94
CA CYS A 694 23.51 47.93 29.24
C CYS A 694 24.42 47.42 30.37
N ALA A 695 24.80 46.14 30.36
CA ALA A 695 25.73 45.58 31.35
C ALA A 695 27.12 46.23 31.25
N ASN A 696 27.60 46.50 30.03
CA ASN A 696 28.82 47.28 29.80
C ASN A 696 28.67 48.70 30.36
N GLY A 697 27.57 49.39 30.05
CA GLY A 697 27.27 50.71 30.64
C GLY A 697 27.27 50.70 32.18
N GLU A 698 26.66 49.69 32.80
CA GLU A 698 26.68 49.51 34.26
C GLU A 698 28.10 49.28 34.81
N GLN A 699 28.97 48.57 34.08
CA GLN A 699 30.38 48.44 34.46
C GLN A 699 31.12 49.78 34.38
N LEU A 700 30.88 50.59 33.35
CA LEU A 700 31.47 51.93 33.23
C LEU A 700 31.03 52.85 34.36
N ILE A 701 29.76 52.77 34.78
CA ILE A 701 29.24 53.49 35.95
C ILE A 701 29.96 53.01 37.23
N LYS A 702 30.15 51.69 37.41
CA LYS A 702 30.89 51.13 38.56
C LYS A 702 32.36 51.56 38.61
N LYS A 703 32.98 51.80 37.45
CA LYS A 703 34.35 52.31 37.33
C LYS A 703 34.46 53.83 37.57
N ASP A 704 33.35 54.52 37.86
CA ASP A 704 33.30 55.98 38.06
C ASP A 704 33.80 56.77 36.84
N ASN A 705 33.41 56.32 35.64
CA ASN A 705 33.73 57.03 34.39
C ASN A 705 33.14 58.45 34.43
N HIS A 706 33.88 59.47 34.01
CA HIS A 706 33.41 60.86 34.08
C HIS A 706 32.14 61.19 33.26
N HIS A 707 31.61 60.25 32.45
CA HIS A 707 30.32 60.36 31.74
C HIS A 707 29.15 59.60 32.39
N VAL A 708 29.22 59.24 33.68
CA VAL A 708 28.18 58.42 34.39
C VAL A 708 26.74 58.87 34.11
N GLU A 709 26.43 60.16 34.20
CA GLU A 709 25.06 60.66 34.00
C GLU A 709 24.54 60.38 32.58
N ASN A 710 25.38 60.60 31.57
CA ASN A 710 25.04 60.36 30.17
C ASN A 710 24.87 58.86 29.87
N ILE A 711 25.74 58.01 30.43
CA ILE A 711 25.67 56.56 30.28
C ILE A 711 24.33 56.04 30.84
N ALA A 712 23.99 56.46 32.06
CA ALA A 712 22.73 56.08 32.70
C ALA A 712 21.49 56.53 31.90
N ALA A 713 21.51 57.76 31.36
CA ALA A 713 20.42 58.28 30.54
C ALA A 713 20.24 57.50 29.22
N ARG A 714 21.35 57.17 28.53
CA ARG A 714 21.33 56.38 27.29
C ARG A 714 20.81 54.96 27.52
N MET A 715 21.29 54.28 28.57
CA MET A 715 20.78 52.95 28.94
C MET A 715 19.26 52.95 29.22
N LYS A 716 18.78 53.95 29.96
CA LYS A 716 17.35 54.07 30.27
C LYS A 716 16.51 54.23 29.00
N THR A 717 16.99 55.06 28.06
CA THR A 717 16.31 55.31 26.78
C THR A 717 16.28 54.06 25.92
N LEU A 718 17.43 53.37 25.77
CA LEU A 718 17.53 52.13 25.00
C LEU A 718 16.62 51.02 25.55
N ARG A 719 16.57 50.84 26.87
CA ARG A 719 15.63 49.89 27.51
C ARG A 719 14.16 50.25 27.24
N GLY A 720 13.84 51.54 27.20
CA GLY A 720 12.51 52.03 26.82
C GLY A 720 12.13 51.61 25.39
N HIS A 721 13.00 51.87 24.42
CA HIS A 721 12.76 51.51 23.02
C HIS A 721 12.56 50.00 22.81
N VAL A 722 13.32 49.15 23.52
CA VAL A 722 13.11 47.69 23.47
C VAL A 722 11.73 47.29 23.99
N SER A 723 11.28 47.89 25.10
CA SER A 723 9.94 47.64 25.66
C SER A 723 8.84 48.07 24.70
N ASP A 724 9.01 49.20 24.01
CA ASP A 724 8.04 49.70 23.03
C ASP A 724 7.95 48.76 21.81
N LEU A 725 9.09 48.26 21.32
CA LEU A 725 9.14 47.29 20.21
C LEU A 725 8.50 45.95 20.60
N GLU A 726 8.74 45.47 21.82
CA GLU A 726 8.11 44.24 22.34
C GLU A 726 6.58 44.39 22.41
N HIS A 727 6.09 45.54 22.87
CA HIS A 727 4.65 45.82 22.91
C HIS A 727 4.04 45.89 21.49
N ALA A 728 4.70 46.59 20.57
CA ALA A 728 4.23 46.67 19.18
C ALA A 728 4.23 45.29 18.50
N ALA A 729 5.25 44.47 18.75
CA ALA A 729 5.36 43.13 18.20
C ALA A 729 4.23 42.22 18.68
N THR A 730 4.01 42.16 19.99
CA THR A 730 2.92 41.36 20.58
C THR A 730 1.55 41.80 20.08
N GLN A 731 1.31 43.10 19.93
CA GLN A 731 0.07 43.63 19.37
C GLN A 731 -0.11 43.22 17.90
N ARG A 732 0.94 43.32 17.08
CA ARG A 732 0.89 42.90 15.67
C ARG A 732 0.62 41.41 15.53
N LYS A 733 1.27 40.58 16.34
CA LYS A 733 1.04 39.12 16.35
C LYS A 733 -0.41 38.79 16.66
N ALA A 734 -0.96 39.38 17.71
CA ALA A 734 -2.36 39.19 18.07
C ALA A 734 -3.31 39.57 16.93
N LYS A 735 -3.02 40.68 16.22
CA LYS A 735 -3.82 41.12 15.06
C LYS A 735 -3.69 40.18 13.85
N LEU A 736 -2.50 39.66 13.56
CA LEU A 736 -2.27 38.68 12.51
C LEU A 736 -2.99 37.35 12.82
N ASP A 737 -2.93 36.87 14.06
CA ASP A 737 -3.62 35.66 14.50
C ASP A 737 -5.15 35.83 14.45
N GLU A 738 -5.66 36.98 14.88
CA GLU A 738 -7.08 37.35 14.81
C GLU A 738 -7.57 37.35 13.35
N ASN A 739 -6.82 37.99 12.44
CA ASN A 739 -7.15 38.03 11.01
C ASN A 739 -7.05 36.64 10.35
N SER A 740 -6.06 35.83 10.75
CA SER A 740 -5.94 34.44 10.33
C SER A 740 -7.16 33.61 10.71
N ALA A 741 -7.59 33.68 11.97
CA ALA A 741 -8.79 32.99 12.44
C ALA A 741 -10.03 33.45 11.67
N PHE A 742 -10.13 34.74 11.33
CA PHE A 742 -11.26 35.29 10.57
C PHE A 742 -11.31 34.75 9.12
N LEU A 743 -10.17 34.73 8.42
CA LEU A 743 -10.08 34.18 7.07
C LEU A 743 -10.32 32.66 7.06
N GLN A 744 -9.84 31.94 8.09
CA GLN A 744 -10.16 30.52 8.30
C GLN A 744 -11.65 30.30 8.52
N PHE A 745 -12.30 31.12 9.33
CA PHE A 745 -13.74 31.03 9.56
C PHE A 745 -14.52 31.18 8.25
N ASN A 746 -14.21 32.18 7.44
CA ASN A 746 -14.91 32.39 6.16
C ASN A 746 -14.69 31.23 5.19
N TRP A 747 -13.45 30.79 5.03
CA TRP A 747 -13.13 29.66 4.15
C TRP A 747 -13.84 28.38 4.61
N LYS A 748 -13.83 28.07 5.92
CA LYS A 748 -14.55 26.91 6.45
C LYS A 748 -16.06 27.06 6.31
N ALA A 749 -16.61 28.28 6.44
CA ALA A 749 -18.03 28.54 6.21
C ALA A 749 -18.40 28.22 4.76
N ASP A 750 -17.62 28.68 3.78
CA ASP A 750 -17.84 28.38 2.35
C ASP A 750 -17.82 26.86 2.09
N VAL A 751 -16.84 26.15 2.66
CA VAL A 751 -16.71 24.70 2.53
C VAL A 751 -17.92 23.97 3.12
N VAL A 752 -18.37 24.38 4.31
CA VAL A 752 -19.55 23.80 4.96
C VAL A 752 -20.83 24.11 4.17
N GLU A 753 -21.00 25.35 3.71
CA GLU A 753 -22.15 25.76 2.89
C GLU A 753 -22.24 24.96 1.58
N SER A 754 -21.09 24.76 0.91
CA SER A 754 -21.00 23.94 -0.31
C SER A 754 -21.33 22.48 -0.02
N TRP A 755 -20.76 21.91 1.05
CA TRP A 755 -21.01 20.52 1.42
C TRP A 755 -22.48 20.29 1.79
N ILE A 756 -23.09 21.19 2.56
CA ILE A 756 -24.53 21.14 2.86
C ILE A 756 -25.34 21.20 1.55
N GLY A 757 -24.99 22.09 0.62
CA GLY A 757 -25.67 22.19 -0.67
C GLY A 757 -25.61 20.91 -1.52
N GLU A 758 -24.48 20.21 -1.53
CA GLU A 758 -24.33 18.90 -2.21
C GLU A 758 -25.24 17.83 -1.57
N LYS A 759 -25.27 17.77 -0.24
CA LYS A 759 -26.09 16.79 0.51
C LYS A 759 -27.58 17.09 0.40
N GLU A 760 -27.97 18.35 0.41
CA GLU A 760 -29.36 18.77 0.12
C GLU A 760 -29.81 18.30 -1.26
N ASN A 761 -28.96 18.44 -2.29
CA ASN A 761 -29.28 17.96 -3.64
C ASN A 761 -29.43 16.43 -3.70
N SER A 762 -28.62 15.70 -2.93
CA SER A 762 -28.72 14.24 -2.85
C SER A 762 -30.03 13.76 -2.21
N LEU A 763 -30.66 14.59 -1.36
CA LEU A 763 -31.94 14.28 -0.72
C LEU A 763 -33.17 14.64 -1.56
N LYS A 764 -33.03 15.37 -2.67
CA LYS A 764 -34.16 15.80 -3.53
C LYS A 764 -34.77 14.68 -4.37
N THR A 765 -34.19 13.48 -4.39
CA THR A 765 -34.72 12.37 -5.17
C THR A 765 -35.96 11.76 -4.51
N ASP A 766 -37.09 11.73 -5.21
CA ASP A 766 -38.34 11.07 -4.77
C ASP A 766 -38.34 9.54 -5.01
N ASP A 767 -37.17 8.93 -5.19
CA ASP A 767 -37.03 7.49 -5.33
C ASP A 767 -37.00 6.81 -3.95
N TYR A 768 -38.05 6.03 -3.68
CA TYR A 768 -38.22 5.24 -2.46
C TYR A 768 -38.12 3.73 -2.70
N GLY A 769 -37.74 3.30 -3.91
CA GLY A 769 -37.65 1.90 -4.30
C GLY A 769 -38.96 1.37 -4.90
N ARG A 770 -38.86 0.23 -5.59
CA ARG A 770 -39.96 -0.41 -6.35
C ARG A 770 -40.29 -1.81 -5.87
N ASP A 771 -39.46 -2.37 -5.00
CA ASP A 771 -39.57 -3.68 -4.38
C ASP A 771 -38.80 -3.68 -3.05
N LEU A 772 -38.91 -4.76 -2.26
CA LEU A 772 -38.26 -4.83 -0.95
C LEU A 772 -36.73 -4.70 -1.03
N SER A 773 -36.11 -5.25 -2.07
CA SER A 773 -34.64 -5.25 -2.25
C SER A 773 -34.09 -3.85 -2.55
N SER A 774 -34.74 -3.14 -3.46
CA SER A 774 -34.40 -1.75 -3.84
C SER A 774 -34.61 -0.79 -2.66
N VAL A 775 -35.70 -0.94 -1.90
CA VAL A 775 -35.93 -0.14 -0.69
C VAL A 775 -34.87 -0.43 0.36
N GLN A 776 -34.51 -1.70 0.59
CA GLN A 776 -33.46 -2.08 1.53
C GLN A 776 -32.12 -1.47 1.14
N THR A 777 -31.78 -1.49 -0.16
CA THR A 777 -30.56 -0.87 -0.69
C THR A 777 -30.56 0.64 -0.46
N LEU A 778 -31.69 1.32 -0.68
CA LEU A 778 -31.84 2.75 -0.43
C LEU A 778 -31.77 3.09 1.07
N LEU A 779 -32.32 2.24 1.95
CA LEU A 779 -32.18 2.38 3.39
C LEU A 779 -30.72 2.25 3.84
N THR A 780 -29.98 1.26 3.34
CA THR A 780 -28.55 1.13 3.62
C THR A 780 -27.78 2.37 3.14
N LYS A 781 -28.09 2.89 1.94
CA LYS A 781 -27.51 4.16 1.46
C LYS A 781 -27.87 5.33 2.38
N GLN A 782 -29.12 5.41 2.84
CA GLN A 782 -29.57 6.44 3.79
C GLN A 782 -28.84 6.35 5.13
N GLU A 783 -28.57 5.15 5.65
CA GLU A 783 -27.79 4.94 6.87
C GLU A 783 -26.34 5.38 6.71
N THR A 784 -25.71 5.07 5.57
CA THR A 784 -24.35 5.59 5.26
C THR A 784 -24.33 7.11 5.13
N PHE A 785 -25.40 7.70 4.59
CA PHE A 785 -25.56 9.15 4.50
C PHE A 785 -25.70 9.77 5.89
N ASP A 786 -26.55 9.21 6.76
CA ASP A 786 -26.72 9.65 8.16
C ASP A 786 -25.42 9.55 8.97
N ALA A 787 -24.65 8.47 8.79
CA ALA A 787 -23.33 8.34 9.43
C ALA A 787 -22.36 9.43 8.96
N GLY A 788 -22.38 9.76 7.67
CA GLY A 788 -21.62 10.90 7.11
C GLY A 788 -22.04 12.24 7.70
N LEU A 789 -23.34 12.46 7.91
CA LEU A 789 -23.86 13.66 8.60
C LEU A 789 -23.32 13.75 10.03
N GLN A 790 -23.32 12.65 10.79
CA GLN A 790 -22.85 12.64 12.17
C GLN A 790 -21.34 12.91 12.28
N ALA A 791 -20.54 12.33 11.40
CA ALA A 791 -19.10 12.60 11.33
C ALA A 791 -18.83 14.09 11.01
N PHE A 792 -19.55 14.64 10.03
CA PHE A 792 -19.41 16.05 9.64
C PHE A 792 -19.87 17.03 10.74
N GLN A 793 -20.83 16.65 11.58
CA GLN A 793 -21.24 17.45 12.73
C GLN A 793 -20.09 17.63 13.74
N GLN A 794 -19.36 16.55 14.02
CA GLN A 794 -18.25 16.57 14.99
C GLN A 794 -17.07 17.37 14.48
N GLU A 795 -16.73 17.27 13.19
CA GLU A 795 -15.55 17.95 12.64
C GLU A 795 -15.88 19.29 11.97
N GLY A 796 -16.86 19.34 11.07
CA GLY A 796 -17.20 20.55 10.33
C GLY A 796 -17.87 21.60 11.20
N ILE A 797 -19.02 21.23 11.80
CA ILE A 797 -19.87 22.16 12.56
C ILE A 797 -19.22 22.57 13.89
N SER A 798 -18.55 21.65 14.59
CA SER A 798 -17.84 21.99 15.82
C SER A 798 -16.69 22.97 15.57
N ASN A 799 -15.86 22.73 14.54
CA ASN A 799 -14.70 23.56 14.25
C ASN A 799 -15.08 24.99 13.85
N ILE A 800 -16.10 25.16 13.01
CA ILE A 800 -16.56 26.50 12.63
C ILE A 800 -17.18 27.25 13.82
N THR A 801 -17.84 26.52 14.73
CA THR A 801 -18.36 27.09 15.97
C THR A 801 -17.22 27.53 16.90
N ALA A 802 -16.16 26.72 17.04
CA ALA A 802 -14.99 27.08 17.83
C ALA A 802 -14.28 28.33 17.28
N LEU A 803 -14.10 28.43 15.95
CA LEU A 803 -13.53 29.62 15.31
C LEU A 803 -14.38 30.88 15.55
N LYS A 804 -15.71 30.74 15.46
CA LYS A 804 -16.65 31.82 15.77
C LYS A 804 -16.49 32.28 17.23
N GLU A 805 -16.46 31.36 18.19
CA GLU A 805 -16.27 31.70 19.61
C GLU A 805 -14.91 32.35 19.88
N GLN A 806 -13.84 31.87 19.24
CA GLN A 806 -12.50 32.47 19.32
C GLN A 806 -12.51 33.93 18.83
N LEU A 807 -13.13 34.20 17.68
CA LEU A 807 -13.21 35.54 17.10
C LEU A 807 -14.09 36.50 17.93
N LEU A 808 -15.14 35.98 18.57
CA LEU A 808 -15.96 36.74 19.50
C LEU A 808 -15.22 37.07 20.79
N ALA A 809 -14.50 36.10 21.35
CA ALA A 809 -13.67 36.32 22.54
C ALA A 809 -12.58 37.37 22.27
N ALA A 810 -12.02 37.37 21.07
CA ALA A 810 -11.06 38.39 20.59
C ALA A 810 -11.70 39.75 20.27
N LYS A 811 -13.04 39.86 20.32
CA LYS A 811 -13.81 41.07 19.95
C LYS A 811 -13.50 41.56 18.53
N HIS A 812 -13.44 40.64 17.57
CA HIS A 812 -13.14 40.97 16.17
C HIS A 812 -14.12 41.99 15.60
N VAL A 813 -13.64 42.89 14.72
CA VAL A 813 -14.43 43.99 14.15
C VAL A 813 -15.70 43.48 13.43
N GLN A 814 -15.62 42.29 12.84
CA GLN A 814 -16.76 41.65 12.14
C GLN A 814 -17.55 40.65 12.99
N SER A 815 -17.44 40.67 14.32
CA SER A 815 -18.13 39.75 15.24
C SER A 815 -19.61 39.55 14.90
N ARG A 816 -20.35 40.64 14.64
CA ARG A 816 -21.78 40.58 14.28
C ARG A 816 -22.07 39.85 12.97
N ALA A 817 -21.20 40.01 11.97
CA ALA A 817 -21.34 39.33 10.68
C ALA A 817 -21.00 37.84 10.78
N ILE A 818 -19.97 37.49 11.57
CA ILE A 818 -19.57 36.12 11.88
C ILE A 818 -20.72 35.38 12.56
N GLU A 819 -21.34 35.98 13.59
CA GLU A 819 -22.51 35.41 14.27
C GLU A 819 -23.69 35.18 13.33
N ALA A 820 -24.02 36.18 12.51
CA ALA A 820 -25.12 36.07 11.56
C ALA A 820 -24.90 34.96 10.53
N ARG A 821 -23.68 34.85 9.99
CA ARG A 821 -23.32 33.81 9.02
C ARG A 821 -23.33 32.41 9.65
N HIS A 822 -22.75 32.26 10.83
CA HIS A 822 -22.78 31.00 11.58
C HIS A 822 -24.22 30.58 11.88
N ALA A 823 -25.07 31.49 12.36
CA ALA A 823 -26.48 31.20 12.63
C ALA A 823 -27.24 30.73 11.38
N ALA A 824 -27.01 31.36 10.22
CA ALA A 824 -27.61 30.93 8.95
C ALA A 824 -27.17 29.51 8.56
N LEU A 825 -25.88 29.21 8.72
CA LEU A 825 -25.30 27.89 8.44
C LEU A 825 -25.86 26.81 9.37
N ILE A 826 -25.99 27.08 10.67
CA ILE A 826 -26.61 26.16 11.64
C ILE A 826 -28.09 25.93 11.35
N SER A 827 -28.81 26.98 10.90
CA SER A 827 -30.20 26.84 10.46
C SER A 827 -30.31 25.89 9.26
N ARG A 828 -29.45 26.06 8.24
CA ARG A 828 -29.43 25.21 7.05
C ARG A 828 -29.00 23.77 7.37
N TRP A 829 -28.03 23.61 8.25
CA TRP A 829 -27.62 22.30 8.78
C TRP A 829 -28.78 21.58 9.48
N SER A 830 -29.51 22.28 10.34
CA SER A 830 -30.68 21.73 11.04
C SER A 830 -31.78 21.31 10.06
N GLN A 831 -31.99 22.09 8.99
CA GLN A 831 -32.93 21.74 7.93
C GLN A 831 -32.50 20.49 7.15
N LEU A 832 -31.20 20.34 6.85
CA LEU A 832 -30.66 19.14 6.20
C LEU A 832 -30.90 17.88 7.05
N LEU A 833 -30.68 17.96 8.37
CA LEU A 833 -30.96 16.86 9.29
C LEU A 833 -32.45 16.47 9.29
N GLN A 834 -33.35 17.47 9.31
CA GLN A 834 -34.79 17.24 9.22
C GLN A 834 -35.19 16.56 7.91
N ASN A 835 -34.64 17.01 6.78
CA ASN A 835 -34.90 16.42 5.46
C ASN A 835 -34.39 14.97 5.38
N SER A 836 -33.22 14.68 5.97
CA SER A 836 -32.66 13.33 6.04
C SER A 836 -33.59 12.40 6.82
N ALA A 837 -34.03 12.84 8.01
CA ALA A 837 -34.95 12.09 8.85
C ALA A 837 -36.31 11.85 8.16
N ALA A 838 -36.86 12.88 7.50
CA ALA A 838 -38.11 12.75 6.75
C ALA A 838 -38.01 11.73 5.61
N ARG A 839 -36.90 11.74 4.85
CA ARG A 839 -36.66 10.75 3.79
C ARG A 839 -36.53 9.33 4.35
N LYS A 840 -35.79 9.16 5.44
CA LYS A 840 -35.64 7.86 6.12
C LYS A 840 -36.98 7.28 6.55
N ASN A 841 -37.85 8.10 7.14
CA ASN A 841 -39.19 7.67 7.53
C ASN A 841 -40.01 7.17 6.34
N LYS A 842 -40.01 7.90 5.21
CA LYS A 842 -40.68 7.46 3.98
C LYS A 842 -40.10 6.14 3.42
N LEU A 843 -38.79 5.94 3.48
CA LEU A 843 -38.16 4.68 3.08
C LEU A 843 -38.57 3.51 3.99
N LEU A 844 -38.68 3.74 5.30
CA LEU A 844 -39.17 2.73 6.24
C LEU A 844 -40.64 2.39 6.00
N GLU A 845 -41.48 3.38 5.67
CA GLU A 845 -42.88 3.16 5.27
C GLU A 845 -42.96 2.31 3.99
N ALA A 846 -42.14 2.62 2.97
CA ALA A 846 -42.05 1.82 1.74
C ALA A 846 -41.56 0.39 2.03
N GLN A 847 -40.60 0.20 2.93
CA GLN A 847 -40.09 -1.11 3.31
C GLN A 847 -41.20 -1.97 3.93
N GLN A 848 -42.00 -1.38 4.83
CA GLN A 848 -43.15 -2.07 5.43
C GLN A 848 -44.21 -2.42 4.39
N HIS A 849 -44.45 -1.54 3.42
CA HIS A 849 -45.37 -1.79 2.32
C HIS A 849 -44.96 -3.03 1.50
N TYR A 850 -43.72 -3.06 0.99
CA TYR A 850 -43.26 -4.19 0.18
C TYR A 850 -43.07 -5.48 0.97
N ARG A 851 -42.78 -5.41 2.27
CA ARG A 851 -42.74 -6.59 3.14
C ARG A 851 -44.10 -7.28 3.27
N LYS A 852 -45.20 -6.52 3.28
CA LYS A 852 -46.56 -7.08 3.27
C LYS A 852 -46.87 -7.76 1.94
N VAL A 853 -46.45 -7.15 0.82
CA VAL A 853 -46.61 -7.74 -0.52
C VAL A 853 -45.85 -9.08 -0.62
N GLU A 854 -44.61 -9.11 -0.15
CA GLU A 854 -43.77 -10.32 -0.09
C GLU A 854 -44.44 -11.48 0.68
N ASP A 855 -45.02 -11.19 1.85
CA ASP A 855 -45.73 -12.19 2.66
C ASP A 855 -46.96 -12.74 1.95
N LEU A 856 -47.72 -11.87 1.26
CA LEU A 856 -48.85 -12.28 0.42
C LEU A 856 -48.39 -13.13 -0.77
N PHE A 857 -47.29 -12.76 -1.43
CA PHE A 857 -46.72 -13.54 -2.53
C PHE A 857 -46.30 -14.95 -2.10
N LEU A 858 -45.58 -15.08 -0.98
CA LEU A 858 -45.18 -16.38 -0.45
C LEU A 858 -46.39 -17.23 -0.05
N THR A 859 -47.40 -16.60 0.55
CA THR A 859 -48.64 -17.29 0.95
C THR A 859 -49.40 -17.81 -0.27
N PHE A 860 -49.55 -16.98 -1.31
CA PHE A 860 -50.17 -17.38 -2.57
C PHE A 860 -49.39 -18.52 -3.24
N ALA A 861 -48.07 -18.39 -3.36
CA ALA A 861 -47.22 -19.41 -3.99
C ALA A 861 -47.33 -20.78 -3.31
N LYS A 862 -47.30 -20.79 -1.98
CA LYS A 862 -47.44 -22.02 -1.18
C LYS A 862 -48.80 -22.69 -1.41
N LYS A 863 -49.89 -21.91 -1.38
CA LYS A 863 -51.25 -22.44 -1.57
C LYS A 863 -51.48 -22.89 -3.02
N ALA A 864 -50.98 -22.14 -4.00
CA ALA A 864 -51.13 -22.46 -5.42
C ALA A 864 -50.43 -23.78 -5.76
N SER A 865 -49.23 -24.01 -5.22
CA SER A 865 -48.51 -25.28 -5.40
C SER A 865 -49.24 -26.46 -4.75
N ALA A 866 -49.79 -26.28 -3.56
CA ALA A 866 -50.55 -27.34 -2.89
C ALA A 866 -51.84 -27.68 -3.66
N PHE A 867 -52.54 -26.64 -4.15
CA PHE A 867 -53.74 -26.80 -4.97
C PHE A 867 -53.45 -27.48 -6.31
N ASN A 868 -52.35 -27.13 -6.99
CA ASN A 868 -51.95 -27.79 -8.24
C ASN A 868 -51.63 -29.27 -8.04
N SER A 869 -50.89 -29.62 -6.98
CA SER A 869 -50.61 -31.04 -6.67
C SER A 869 -51.88 -31.83 -6.37
N TRP A 870 -52.84 -31.22 -5.67
CA TRP A 870 -54.15 -31.85 -5.46
C TRP A 870 -54.91 -32.04 -6.79
N PHE A 871 -54.88 -31.04 -7.68
CA PHE A 871 -55.52 -31.12 -8.99
C PHE A 871 -54.93 -32.23 -9.86
N GLU A 872 -53.60 -32.36 -9.95
CA GLU A 872 -52.93 -33.40 -10.75
C GLU A 872 -53.35 -34.81 -10.30
N ASN A 873 -53.37 -35.06 -8.99
CA ASN A 873 -53.84 -36.35 -8.45
C ASN A 873 -55.32 -36.61 -8.78
N ALA A 874 -56.15 -35.57 -8.68
CA ALA A 874 -57.57 -35.67 -9.00
C ALA A 874 -57.83 -35.91 -10.50
N GLU A 875 -57.01 -35.31 -11.38
CA GLU A 875 -57.08 -35.53 -12.83
C GLU A 875 -56.68 -36.97 -13.19
N GLU A 876 -55.60 -37.49 -12.59
CA GLU A 876 -55.16 -38.89 -12.76
C GLU A 876 -56.27 -39.88 -12.36
N ASP A 877 -56.81 -39.76 -11.14
CA ASP A 877 -57.85 -40.65 -10.62
C ASP A 877 -59.15 -40.65 -11.47
N LEU A 878 -59.51 -39.50 -12.05
CA LEU A 878 -60.76 -39.35 -12.81
C LEU A 878 -60.64 -39.78 -14.28
N THR A 879 -59.43 -39.80 -14.84
CA THR A 879 -59.17 -40.16 -16.24
C THR A 879 -58.91 -41.66 -16.44
N ASP A 880 -58.76 -42.41 -15.36
CA ASP A 880 -58.57 -43.87 -15.37
C ASP A 880 -59.74 -44.62 -16.03
N PRO A 881 -59.56 -45.43 -17.09
CA PRO A 881 -60.67 -46.05 -17.84
C PRO A 881 -61.66 -46.87 -16.98
N VAL A 882 -62.98 -46.63 -17.11
CA VAL A 882 -64.01 -47.45 -16.44
C VAL A 882 -64.04 -48.85 -17.05
N ARG A 883 -63.65 -49.87 -16.28
CA ARG A 883 -63.80 -51.29 -16.66
C ARG A 883 -64.34 -52.08 -15.48
N CYS A 884 -65.48 -52.73 -15.67
CA CYS A 884 -66.08 -53.62 -14.68
C CYS A 884 -66.81 -54.77 -15.39
N ASN A 885 -66.94 -55.90 -14.71
CA ASN A 885 -67.58 -57.11 -15.24
C ASN A 885 -68.88 -57.47 -14.50
N SER A 886 -69.24 -56.71 -13.46
CA SER A 886 -70.40 -56.96 -12.60
C SER A 886 -71.10 -55.67 -12.17
N LEU A 887 -72.35 -55.82 -11.71
CA LEU A 887 -73.13 -54.73 -11.13
C LEU A 887 -72.55 -54.23 -9.80
N GLU A 888 -71.87 -55.10 -9.04
CA GLU A 888 -71.24 -54.75 -7.77
C GLU A 888 -70.00 -53.86 -7.98
N GLU A 889 -69.17 -54.17 -8.98
CA GLU A 889 -67.97 -53.39 -9.31
C GLU A 889 -68.30 -51.97 -9.78
N ILE A 890 -69.30 -51.82 -10.66
CA ILE A 890 -69.74 -50.49 -11.12
C ILE A 890 -70.39 -49.67 -9.99
N SER A 891 -71.11 -50.32 -9.07
CA SER A 891 -71.65 -49.67 -7.88
C SER A 891 -70.54 -49.12 -6.97
N ALA A 892 -69.46 -49.87 -6.77
CA ALA A 892 -68.31 -49.44 -5.98
C ALA A 892 -67.59 -48.23 -6.62
N LEU A 893 -67.36 -48.25 -7.94
CA LEU A 893 -66.75 -47.12 -8.66
C LEU A 893 -67.61 -45.86 -8.59
N ARG A 894 -68.94 -45.99 -8.63
CA ARG A 894 -69.86 -44.86 -8.46
C ARG A 894 -69.84 -44.29 -7.04
N GLN A 895 -69.76 -45.14 -6.02
CA GLN A 895 -69.60 -44.67 -4.63
C GLN A 895 -68.28 -43.93 -4.42
N ALA A 896 -67.18 -44.42 -5.01
CA ALA A 896 -65.89 -43.74 -4.98
C ALA A 896 -65.95 -42.36 -5.66
N HIS A 897 -66.62 -42.27 -6.82
CA HIS A 897 -66.81 -41.00 -7.52
C HIS A 897 -67.68 -40.01 -6.72
N GLU A 898 -68.73 -40.49 -6.03
CA GLU A 898 -69.56 -39.64 -5.15
C GLU A 898 -68.79 -39.14 -3.91
N ALA A 899 -67.93 -39.98 -3.35
CA ALA A 899 -67.04 -39.58 -2.25
C ALA A 899 -66.04 -38.50 -2.70
N PHE A 900 -65.48 -38.62 -3.91
CA PHE A 900 -64.64 -37.59 -4.52
C PHE A 900 -65.42 -36.28 -4.76
N ARG A 901 -66.67 -36.34 -5.25
CA ARG A 901 -67.50 -35.13 -5.40
C ARG A 901 -67.78 -34.43 -4.07
N SER A 902 -67.91 -35.20 -3.00
CA SER A 902 -68.10 -34.64 -1.66
C SER A 902 -66.85 -33.89 -1.15
N SER A 903 -65.65 -34.36 -1.50
CA SER A 903 -64.39 -33.71 -1.11
C SER A 903 -64.08 -32.42 -1.91
N LEU A 904 -64.72 -32.23 -3.06
CA LEU A 904 -64.55 -31.05 -3.94
C LEU A 904 -64.88 -29.72 -3.24
N SER A 905 -65.78 -29.74 -2.26
CA SER A 905 -66.14 -28.56 -1.46
C SER A 905 -64.95 -27.95 -0.71
N SER A 906 -64.01 -28.77 -0.24
CA SER A 906 -62.79 -28.29 0.42
C SER A 906 -61.84 -27.64 -0.57
N ALA A 907 -61.67 -28.24 -1.75
CA ALA A 907 -60.82 -27.70 -2.80
C ALA A 907 -61.37 -26.39 -3.39
N GLU A 908 -62.71 -26.27 -3.50
CA GLU A 908 -63.37 -25.03 -3.93
C GLU A 908 -63.14 -23.88 -2.92
N ALA A 909 -63.10 -24.18 -1.62
CA ALA A 909 -62.75 -23.21 -0.59
C ALA A 909 -61.28 -22.76 -0.71
N ASP A 910 -60.35 -23.68 -0.96
CA ASP A 910 -58.93 -23.36 -1.16
C ASP A 910 -58.71 -22.53 -2.43
N PHE A 911 -59.41 -22.86 -3.52
CA PHE A 911 -59.42 -22.09 -4.76
C PHE A 911 -59.94 -20.67 -4.56
N THR A 912 -61.02 -20.50 -3.79
CA THR A 912 -61.58 -19.17 -3.46
C THR A 912 -60.61 -18.34 -2.63
N GLN A 913 -59.90 -18.97 -1.68
CA GLN A 913 -58.87 -18.28 -0.90
C GLN A 913 -57.68 -17.84 -1.76
N LEU A 914 -57.31 -18.61 -2.78
CA LEU A 914 -56.31 -18.21 -3.77
C LEU A 914 -56.76 -16.98 -4.58
N ALA A 915 -58.02 -16.97 -5.01
CA ALA A 915 -58.62 -15.81 -5.70
C ALA A 915 -58.60 -14.54 -4.83
N ASP A 916 -58.92 -14.67 -3.54
CA ASP A 916 -58.89 -13.55 -2.60
C ASP A 916 -57.48 -13.03 -2.33
N LEU A 917 -56.48 -13.92 -2.25
CA LEU A 917 -55.08 -13.54 -2.14
C LEU A 917 -54.59 -12.82 -3.39
N ASP A 918 -54.93 -13.31 -4.59
CA ASP A 918 -54.60 -12.65 -5.86
C ASP A 918 -55.23 -11.24 -5.94
N ARG A 919 -56.50 -11.11 -5.53
CA ARG A 919 -57.18 -9.80 -5.46
C ARG A 919 -56.49 -8.84 -4.48
N GLN A 920 -56.05 -9.32 -3.32
CA GLN A 920 -55.28 -8.51 -2.37
C GLN A 920 -53.94 -8.07 -2.97
N ILE A 921 -53.21 -8.99 -3.60
CA ILE A 921 -51.93 -8.73 -4.27
C ILE A 921 -52.08 -7.67 -5.37
N ARG A 922 -53.09 -7.80 -6.24
CA ARG A 922 -53.38 -6.79 -7.30
C ARG A 922 -53.73 -5.42 -6.74
N GLY A 923 -54.33 -5.37 -5.54
CA GLY A 923 -54.60 -4.13 -4.82
C GLY A 923 -53.33 -3.31 -4.49
N TYR A 924 -52.16 -3.95 -4.42
CA TYR A 924 -50.86 -3.30 -4.22
C TYR A 924 -50.17 -2.88 -5.53
N GLN A 925 -50.83 -3.01 -6.69
CA GLN A 925 -50.30 -2.61 -8.01
C GLN A 925 -48.97 -3.28 -8.41
N VAL A 926 -48.75 -4.52 -7.98
CA VAL A 926 -47.52 -5.29 -8.28
C VAL A 926 -47.78 -6.25 -9.43
N LEU A 927 -46.80 -6.39 -10.34
CA LEU A 927 -47.01 -6.99 -11.66
C LEU A 927 -47.03 -8.52 -11.69
N SER A 928 -46.21 -9.20 -10.87
CA SER A 928 -46.14 -10.67 -10.87
C SER A 928 -45.52 -11.19 -9.58
N ASN A 929 -45.97 -12.36 -9.14
CA ASN A 929 -45.39 -13.08 -8.01
C ASN A 929 -44.09 -13.78 -8.45
N PRO A 930 -42.91 -13.47 -7.85
CA PRO A 930 -41.65 -14.08 -8.25
C PRO A 930 -41.45 -15.50 -7.70
N TYR A 931 -42.27 -15.96 -6.75
CA TYR A 931 -42.11 -17.24 -6.05
C TYR A 931 -42.92 -18.39 -6.66
N THR A 932 -43.76 -18.11 -7.64
CA THR A 932 -44.52 -19.13 -8.35
C THR A 932 -44.85 -18.68 -9.77
N TRP A 933 -44.88 -19.64 -10.69
CA TRP A 933 -45.34 -19.43 -12.07
C TRP A 933 -46.83 -19.70 -12.23
N PHE A 934 -47.49 -20.23 -11.20
CA PHE A 934 -48.94 -20.39 -11.18
C PHE A 934 -49.60 -19.02 -11.06
N THR A 935 -50.35 -18.63 -12.08
CA THR A 935 -51.22 -17.44 -12.02
C THR A 935 -52.64 -17.85 -11.67
N MET A 936 -53.43 -16.93 -11.13
CA MET A 936 -54.84 -17.20 -10.86
C MET A 936 -55.58 -17.57 -12.17
N GLU A 937 -55.22 -16.94 -13.29
CA GLU A 937 -55.79 -17.25 -14.61
C GLU A 937 -55.50 -18.71 -15.03
N ALA A 938 -54.30 -19.23 -14.79
CA ALA A 938 -53.95 -20.61 -15.10
C ALA A 938 -54.69 -21.61 -14.19
N LEU A 939 -54.80 -21.31 -12.90
CA LEU A 939 -55.55 -22.14 -11.95
C LEU A 939 -57.06 -22.15 -12.23
N GLU A 940 -57.62 -21.04 -12.73
CA GLU A 940 -59.01 -20.99 -13.20
C GLU A 940 -59.27 -21.90 -14.40
N GLU A 941 -58.29 -22.04 -15.29
CA GLU A 941 -58.39 -22.92 -16.45
C GLU A 941 -58.31 -24.40 -16.02
N THR A 942 -57.36 -24.76 -15.14
CA THR A 942 -57.28 -26.14 -14.63
C THR A 942 -58.52 -26.52 -13.81
N TRP A 943 -59.04 -25.61 -12.97
CA TRP A 943 -60.29 -25.86 -12.25
C TRP A 943 -61.49 -26.08 -13.19
N ARG A 944 -61.60 -25.30 -14.27
CA ARG A 944 -62.62 -25.51 -15.30
C ARG A 944 -62.45 -26.85 -16.02
N ASN A 945 -61.21 -27.25 -16.31
CA ASN A 945 -60.93 -28.55 -16.90
C ASN A 945 -61.35 -29.71 -15.97
N LEU A 946 -61.03 -29.63 -14.67
CA LEU A 946 -61.45 -30.64 -13.69
C LEU A 946 -62.96 -30.83 -13.67
N GLN A 947 -63.72 -29.73 -13.65
CA GLN A 947 -65.19 -29.78 -13.67
C GLN A 947 -65.73 -30.45 -14.93
N LYS A 948 -65.03 -30.33 -16.06
CA LYS A 948 -65.38 -31.02 -17.31
C LYS A 948 -65.10 -32.52 -17.20
N ILE A 949 -63.91 -32.90 -16.72
CA ILE A 949 -63.49 -34.30 -16.51
C ILE A 949 -64.46 -35.02 -15.57
N ILE A 950 -64.88 -34.38 -14.47
CA ILE A 950 -65.86 -34.94 -13.52
C ILE A 950 -67.18 -35.28 -14.24
N LYS A 951 -67.68 -34.39 -15.10
CA LYS A 951 -68.94 -34.64 -15.85
C LYS A 951 -68.78 -35.77 -16.88
N GLU A 952 -67.63 -35.84 -17.54
CA GLU A 952 -67.31 -36.92 -18.49
C GLU A 952 -67.24 -38.27 -17.76
N ARG A 953 -66.57 -38.31 -16.60
CA ARG A 953 -66.49 -39.49 -15.73
C ARG A 953 -67.85 -39.97 -15.25
N GLU A 954 -68.72 -39.05 -14.83
CA GLU A 954 -70.09 -39.39 -14.41
C GLU A 954 -70.89 -40.02 -15.56
N LEU A 955 -70.74 -39.50 -16.78
CA LEU A 955 -71.41 -40.03 -17.97
C LEU A 955 -70.88 -41.43 -18.34
N GLU A 956 -69.58 -41.66 -18.25
CA GLU A 956 -68.96 -42.97 -18.49
C GLU A 956 -69.45 -44.02 -17.48
N LEU A 957 -69.44 -43.69 -16.19
CA LEU A 957 -69.96 -44.56 -15.14
C LEU A 957 -71.45 -44.88 -15.34
N GLN A 958 -72.26 -43.91 -15.80
CA GLN A 958 -73.67 -44.15 -16.12
C GLN A 958 -73.86 -45.07 -17.34
N LYS A 959 -73.05 -44.91 -18.39
CA LYS A 959 -73.10 -45.79 -19.58
C LYS A 959 -72.72 -47.22 -19.21
N GLU A 960 -71.65 -47.39 -18.45
CA GLU A 960 -71.20 -48.72 -18.04
C GLU A 960 -72.18 -49.37 -17.06
N GLN A 961 -72.82 -48.62 -16.16
CA GLN A 961 -73.93 -49.13 -15.33
C GLN A 961 -75.06 -49.71 -16.18
N ARG A 962 -75.54 -48.95 -17.18
CA ARG A 962 -76.63 -49.42 -18.07
C ARG A 962 -76.22 -50.69 -18.82
N ARG A 963 -74.99 -50.73 -19.32
CA ARG A 963 -74.45 -51.91 -20.01
C ARG A 963 -74.44 -53.13 -19.08
N GLN A 964 -74.00 -52.98 -17.83
CA GLN A 964 -74.01 -54.09 -16.87
C GLN A 964 -75.44 -54.51 -16.47
N GLU A 965 -76.39 -53.58 -16.39
CA GLU A 965 -77.81 -53.89 -16.16
C GLU A 965 -78.43 -54.65 -17.34
N GLU A 966 -78.15 -54.24 -18.57
CA GLU A 966 -78.56 -54.93 -19.79
C GLU A 966 -77.95 -56.33 -19.88
N ASN A 967 -76.67 -56.46 -19.54
CA ASN A 967 -75.97 -57.75 -19.49
C ASN A 967 -76.58 -58.69 -18.42
N ASP A 968 -76.87 -58.20 -17.22
CA ASP A 968 -77.52 -59.00 -16.17
C ASP A 968 -78.95 -59.41 -16.57
N LYS A 969 -79.69 -58.53 -17.25
CA LYS A 969 -81.01 -58.84 -17.80
C LYS A 969 -80.95 -59.94 -18.86
N LEU A 970 -80.00 -59.86 -19.79
CA LEU A 970 -79.74 -60.92 -20.78
C LEU A 970 -79.45 -62.27 -20.11
N ARG A 971 -78.63 -62.28 -19.04
CA ARG A 971 -78.38 -63.48 -18.23
C ARG A 971 -79.68 -64.04 -17.65
N GLN A 972 -80.54 -63.19 -17.07
CA GLN A 972 -81.82 -63.63 -16.49
C GLN A 972 -82.80 -64.18 -17.53
N GLU A 973 -82.94 -63.51 -18.68
CA GLU A 973 -83.86 -63.92 -19.76
C GLU A 973 -83.43 -65.26 -20.37
N PHE A 974 -82.14 -65.44 -20.63
CA PHE A 974 -81.58 -66.71 -21.08
C PHE A 974 -81.85 -67.81 -20.06
N ALA A 975 -81.57 -67.57 -18.78
CA ALA A 975 -81.76 -68.54 -17.71
C ALA A 975 -83.23 -68.96 -17.57
N GLN A 976 -84.16 -68.00 -17.62
CA GLN A 976 -85.60 -68.29 -17.54
C GLN A 976 -86.05 -69.24 -18.65
N HIS A 977 -85.66 -68.96 -19.90
CA HIS A 977 -86.02 -69.78 -21.04
C HIS A 977 -85.31 -71.14 -21.02
N ALA A 978 -84.01 -71.16 -20.70
CA ALA A 978 -83.20 -72.37 -20.60
C ALA A 978 -83.74 -73.34 -19.52
N ASN A 979 -84.03 -72.84 -18.32
CA ASN A 979 -84.55 -73.64 -17.21
C ASN A 979 -85.95 -74.21 -17.52
N ALA A 980 -86.85 -73.39 -18.07
CA ALA A 980 -88.20 -73.84 -18.44
C ALA A 980 -88.18 -74.91 -19.53
N PHE A 981 -87.33 -74.73 -20.55
CA PHE A 981 -87.20 -75.68 -21.65
C PHE A 981 -86.56 -77.00 -21.21
N HIS A 982 -85.58 -76.94 -20.31
CA HIS A 982 -84.99 -78.12 -19.68
C HIS A 982 -86.05 -78.94 -18.94
N GLN A 983 -86.89 -78.28 -18.13
CA GLN A 983 -87.95 -78.95 -17.39
C GLN A 983 -88.94 -79.65 -18.34
N TRP A 984 -89.38 -78.96 -19.39
CA TRP A 984 -90.27 -79.54 -20.40
C TRP A 984 -89.67 -80.77 -21.12
N LEU A 985 -88.37 -80.73 -21.43
CA LEU A 985 -87.64 -81.87 -22.02
C LEU A 985 -87.68 -83.09 -21.11
N GLN A 986 -87.47 -82.90 -19.80
CA GLN A 986 -87.50 -84.00 -18.82
C GLN A 986 -88.92 -84.59 -18.68
N GLU A 987 -89.94 -83.74 -18.55
CA GLU A 987 -91.33 -84.18 -18.43
C GLU A 987 -91.77 -84.98 -19.68
N THR A 988 -91.41 -84.50 -20.87
CA THR A 988 -91.78 -85.16 -22.13
C THR A 988 -91.01 -86.46 -22.36
N ARG A 989 -89.76 -86.56 -21.90
CA ARG A 989 -88.98 -87.81 -21.93
C ARG A 989 -89.59 -88.88 -21.04
N THR A 990 -90.01 -88.50 -19.83
CA THR A 990 -90.68 -89.42 -18.89
C THR A 990 -92.00 -89.91 -19.49
N TYR A 991 -92.78 -89.03 -20.11
CA TYR A 991 -94.04 -89.39 -20.78
C TYR A 991 -93.88 -90.49 -21.85
N LEU A 992 -92.79 -90.46 -22.64
CA LEU A 992 -92.55 -91.48 -23.68
C LEU A 992 -92.02 -92.82 -23.15
N LEU A 993 -91.39 -92.85 -21.97
CA LEU A 993 -90.73 -94.05 -21.43
C LEU A 993 -91.59 -94.88 -20.47
N ASP A 994 -92.56 -94.26 -19.78
CA ASP A 994 -93.26 -94.92 -18.66
C ASP A 994 -94.42 -95.85 -19.05
N GLY A 995 -94.74 -96.01 -20.35
CA GLY A 995 -95.64 -97.04 -20.91
C GLY A 995 -97.10 -97.11 -20.40
N SER A 996 -97.42 -96.40 -19.32
CA SER A 996 -98.62 -96.56 -18.50
C SER A 996 -99.82 -95.80 -19.06
N CYS A 997 -99.62 -94.96 -20.07
CA CYS A 997 -100.71 -94.30 -20.81
C CYS A 997 -101.05 -95.02 -22.13
N MET A 998 -100.23 -95.98 -22.59
CA MET A 998 -100.53 -96.79 -23.79
C MET A 998 -101.44 -97.99 -23.49
N VAL A 999 -101.65 -98.31 -22.22
CA VAL A 999 -102.50 -99.43 -21.76
C VAL A 999 -103.92 -98.96 -21.37
N GLU A 1000 -104.15 -97.65 -21.22
CA GLU A 1000 -105.44 -97.09 -20.79
C GLU A 1000 -106.27 -96.40 -21.90
N GLU A 1001 -105.75 -96.31 -23.14
CA GLU A 1001 -106.60 -96.10 -24.33
C GLU A 1001 -106.87 -97.45 -24.99
N SER A 1002 -108.00 -98.05 -24.62
CA SER A 1002 -108.56 -99.26 -25.21
C SER A 1002 -108.85 -99.07 -26.70
N GLY A 1003 -107.84 -99.33 -27.51
CA GLY A 1003 -107.90 -99.23 -28.97
C GLY A 1003 -106.87 -100.16 -29.59
N THR A 1004 -107.15 -100.56 -30.82
CA THR A 1004 -106.31 -101.45 -31.62
C THR A 1004 -104.89 -100.87 -31.81
N LEU A 1005 -103.93 -101.67 -32.30
CA LEU A 1005 -102.53 -101.24 -32.54
C LEU A 1005 -102.43 -99.90 -33.33
N GLU A 1006 -103.43 -99.60 -34.15
CA GLU A 1006 -103.57 -98.34 -34.88
C GLU A 1006 -103.71 -97.10 -33.95
N SER A 1007 -104.39 -97.21 -32.81
CA SER A 1007 -104.62 -96.07 -31.88
C SER A 1007 -103.34 -95.63 -31.17
N GLN A 1008 -102.51 -96.59 -30.75
CA GLN A 1008 -101.23 -96.31 -30.08
C GLN A 1008 -100.21 -95.64 -31.01
N LEU A 1009 -100.22 -96.02 -32.29
CA LEU A 1009 -99.39 -95.40 -33.31
C LEU A 1009 -99.79 -93.93 -33.53
N GLU A 1010 -101.08 -93.64 -33.57
CA GLU A 1010 -101.62 -92.29 -33.74
C GLU A 1010 -101.24 -91.38 -32.55
N ALA A 1011 -101.36 -91.88 -31.31
CA ALA A 1011 -100.95 -91.15 -30.11
C ALA A 1011 -99.45 -90.81 -30.08
N THR A 1012 -98.60 -91.78 -30.47
CA THR A 1012 -97.14 -91.55 -30.59
C THR A 1012 -96.81 -90.58 -31.73
N LYS A 1013 -97.54 -90.63 -32.85
CA LYS A 1013 -97.43 -89.65 -33.95
C LYS A 1013 -97.74 -88.24 -33.48
N ARG A 1014 -98.82 -88.07 -32.72
CA ARG A 1014 -99.21 -86.78 -32.14
C ARG A 1014 -98.15 -86.23 -31.17
N LYS A 1015 -97.63 -87.05 -30.25
CA LYS A 1015 -96.63 -86.59 -29.28
C LYS A 1015 -95.28 -86.25 -29.90
N HIS A 1016 -94.85 -87.00 -30.91
CA HIS A 1016 -93.64 -86.68 -31.68
C HIS A 1016 -93.78 -85.36 -32.45
N GLN A 1017 -94.96 -85.06 -33.01
CA GLN A 1017 -95.23 -83.75 -33.60
C GLN A 1017 -95.15 -82.61 -32.58
N GLU A 1018 -95.62 -82.80 -31.34
CA GLU A 1018 -95.44 -81.82 -30.25
C GLU A 1018 -93.96 -81.58 -29.93
N ILE A 1019 -93.14 -82.64 -29.89
CA ILE A 1019 -91.69 -82.51 -29.67
C ILE A 1019 -91.04 -81.67 -30.78
N ARG A 1020 -91.42 -81.92 -32.04
CA ARG A 1020 -90.94 -81.14 -33.18
C ARG A 1020 -91.37 -79.69 -33.15
N ALA A 1021 -92.60 -79.40 -32.71
CA ALA A 1021 -93.10 -78.03 -32.57
C ALA A 1021 -92.28 -77.19 -31.58
N MET A 1022 -91.73 -77.83 -30.54
CA MET A 1022 -90.90 -77.16 -29.53
C MET A 1022 -89.49 -76.78 -30.02
N ARG A 1023 -89.09 -77.12 -31.26
CA ARG A 1023 -87.86 -76.60 -31.88
C ARG A 1023 -87.83 -75.07 -31.91
N SER A 1024 -89.00 -74.43 -32.04
CA SER A 1024 -89.15 -72.97 -32.01
C SER A 1024 -88.70 -72.35 -30.68
N GLN A 1025 -88.95 -73.02 -29.55
CA GLN A 1025 -88.49 -72.56 -28.23
C GLN A 1025 -86.98 -72.76 -28.05
N LEU A 1026 -86.43 -73.87 -28.54
CA LEU A 1026 -84.98 -74.08 -28.56
C LEU A 1026 -84.26 -73.00 -29.39
N LYS A 1027 -84.81 -72.64 -30.56
CA LYS A 1027 -84.26 -71.57 -31.40
C LYS A 1027 -84.22 -70.23 -30.67
N LYS A 1028 -85.25 -69.91 -29.87
CA LYS A 1028 -85.28 -68.71 -29.04
C LYS A 1028 -84.16 -68.71 -27.98
N ILE A 1029 -83.84 -69.87 -27.40
CA ILE A 1029 -82.73 -70.02 -26.44
C ILE A 1029 -81.37 -69.89 -27.15
N GLU A 1030 -81.22 -70.46 -28.34
CA GLU A 1030 -80.02 -70.29 -29.18
C GLU A 1030 -79.77 -68.81 -29.51
N ASP A 1031 -80.82 -68.06 -29.90
CA ASP A 1031 -80.71 -66.64 -30.23
C ASP A 1031 -80.36 -65.79 -29.00
N LEU A 1032 -80.91 -66.10 -27.82
CA LEU A 1032 -80.54 -65.46 -26.56
C LEU A 1032 -79.10 -65.78 -26.15
N GLY A 1033 -78.63 -67.02 -26.38
CA GLY A 1033 -77.24 -67.40 -26.12
C GLY A 1033 -76.25 -66.68 -27.05
N ALA A 1034 -76.60 -66.53 -28.34
CA ALA A 1034 -75.81 -65.75 -29.28
C ALA A 1034 -75.74 -64.26 -28.90
N ALA A 1035 -76.85 -63.68 -28.44
CA ALA A 1035 -76.88 -62.31 -27.93
C ALA A 1035 -76.00 -62.13 -26.68
N MET A 1036 -75.94 -63.12 -25.79
CA MET A 1036 -75.02 -63.11 -24.65
C MET A 1036 -73.55 -63.17 -25.10
N GLU A 1037 -73.19 -64.03 -26.05
CA GLU A 1037 -71.83 -64.11 -26.60
C GLU A 1037 -71.40 -62.82 -27.33
N GLU A 1038 -72.30 -62.21 -28.11
CA GLU A 1038 -72.04 -60.92 -28.78
C GLU A 1038 -71.84 -59.79 -27.76
N ALA A 1039 -72.55 -59.84 -26.64
CA ALA A 1039 -72.34 -58.94 -25.49
C ALA A 1039 -71.10 -59.29 -24.63
N LEU A 1040 -70.31 -60.29 -25.04
CA LEU A 1040 -69.13 -60.83 -24.33
C LEU A 1040 -69.45 -61.38 -22.93
N ILE A 1041 -70.66 -61.88 -22.74
CA ILE A 1041 -71.11 -62.51 -21.50
C ILE A 1041 -70.85 -64.01 -21.61
N LEU A 1042 -69.83 -64.48 -20.89
CA LEU A 1042 -69.39 -65.88 -20.93
C LEU A 1042 -69.97 -66.72 -19.78
N ASP A 1043 -70.51 -66.07 -18.76
CA ASP A 1043 -71.01 -66.69 -17.54
C ASP A 1043 -72.46 -66.31 -17.28
N ASN A 1044 -73.23 -67.27 -16.75
CA ASN A 1044 -74.60 -67.02 -16.32
C ASN A 1044 -74.83 -67.60 -14.92
N LYS A 1045 -74.88 -66.72 -13.91
CA LYS A 1045 -75.12 -67.10 -12.51
C LYS A 1045 -76.55 -67.64 -12.24
N TYR A 1046 -77.47 -67.51 -13.19
CA TYR A 1046 -78.89 -67.85 -13.02
C TYR A 1046 -79.29 -69.21 -13.63
N THR A 1047 -78.40 -69.88 -14.37
CA THR A 1047 -78.66 -71.20 -14.96
C THR A 1047 -77.37 -72.00 -15.12
N GLU A 1048 -77.46 -73.31 -14.92
CA GLU A 1048 -76.37 -74.26 -15.23
C GLU A 1048 -76.50 -74.85 -16.65
N HIS A 1049 -77.58 -74.53 -17.36
CA HIS A 1049 -77.87 -75.07 -18.68
C HIS A 1049 -77.35 -74.17 -19.80
N SER A 1050 -76.62 -74.76 -20.76
CA SER A 1050 -76.13 -74.07 -21.95
C SER A 1050 -77.01 -74.32 -23.17
N THR A 1051 -76.93 -73.44 -24.17
CA THR A 1051 -77.58 -73.60 -25.48
C THR A 1051 -77.29 -74.98 -26.09
N VAL A 1052 -76.01 -75.35 -26.11
CA VAL A 1052 -75.54 -76.62 -26.67
C VAL A 1052 -76.10 -77.81 -25.88
N GLY A 1053 -76.10 -77.74 -24.55
CA GLY A 1053 -76.63 -78.81 -23.70
C GLY A 1053 -78.12 -79.07 -23.90
N LEU A 1054 -78.92 -78.00 -24.04
CA LEU A 1054 -80.37 -78.12 -24.27
C LEU A 1054 -80.71 -78.60 -25.67
N ALA A 1055 -79.97 -78.17 -26.69
CA ALA A 1055 -80.17 -78.64 -28.06
C ALA A 1055 -79.94 -80.16 -28.18
N GLN A 1056 -78.88 -80.67 -27.55
CA GLN A 1056 -78.57 -82.09 -27.57
C GLN A 1056 -79.64 -82.94 -26.88
N GLN A 1057 -80.19 -82.47 -25.76
CA GLN A 1057 -81.26 -83.18 -25.04
C GLN A 1057 -82.56 -83.24 -25.85
N TRP A 1058 -82.88 -82.17 -26.60
CA TRP A 1058 -84.03 -82.15 -27.51
C TRP A 1058 -83.88 -83.12 -28.68
N ASP A 1059 -82.72 -83.16 -29.34
CA ASP A 1059 -82.46 -84.08 -30.47
C ASP A 1059 -82.62 -85.56 -30.04
N GLN A 1060 -82.13 -85.92 -28.86
CA GLN A 1060 -82.30 -87.27 -28.31
C GLN A 1060 -83.77 -87.65 -28.12
N LEU A 1061 -84.60 -86.68 -27.72
CA LEU A 1061 -86.02 -86.87 -27.48
C LEU A 1061 -86.81 -87.01 -28.80
N ASP A 1062 -86.47 -86.23 -29.83
CA ASP A 1062 -87.05 -86.38 -31.17
C ASP A 1062 -86.79 -87.78 -31.74
N GLN A 1063 -85.54 -88.27 -31.65
CA GLN A 1063 -85.17 -89.61 -32.11
C GLN A 1063 -85.88 -90.74 -31.35
N LEU A 1064 -86.19 -90.54 -30.06
CA LEU A 1064 -86.96 -91.51 -29.29
C LEU A 1064 -88.40 -91.65 -29.83
N GLY A 1065 -89.07 -90.53 -30.08
CA GLY A 1065 -90.43 -90.53 -30.64
C GLY A 1065 -90.53 -91.20 -32.01
N MET A 1066 -89.52 -91.02 -32.87
CA MET A 1066 -89.46 -91.65 -34.20
C MET A 1066 -89.35 -93.19 -34.12
N ARG A 1067 -88.53 -93.71 -33.20
CA ARG A 1067 -88.32 -95.16 -33.04
C ARG A 1067 -89.57 -95.89 -32.55
N MET A 1068 -90.33 -95.28 -31.63
CA MET A 1068 -91.56 -95.89 -31.11
C MET A 1068 -92.65 -96.06 -32.19
N GLN A 1069 -92.79 -95.09 -33.10
CA GLN A 1069 -93.75 -95.19 -34.21
C GLN A 1069 -93.43 -96.36 -35.14
N HIS A 1070 -92.16 -96.53 -35.50
CA HIS A 1070 -91.74 -97.60 -36.41
C HIS A 1070 -92.02 -99.00 -35.86
N ASN A 1071 -91.89 -99.19 -34.53
CA ASN A 1071 -92.16 -100.49 -33.90
C ASN A 1071 -93.64 -100.89 -33.95
N LEU A 1072 -94.55 -99.93 -33.72
CA LEU A 1072 -96.00 -100.16 -33.75
C LEU A 1072 -96.51 -100.48 -35.18
N GLU A 1073 -95.93 -99.88 -36.21
CA GLU A 1073 -96.28 -100.16 -37.62
C GLU A 1073 -95.96 -101.61 -38.03
N GLN A 1074 -94.86 -102.18 -37.55
CA GLN A 1074 -94.48 -103.56 -37.87
C GLN A 1074 -95.43 -104.61 -37.27
N GLN A 1075 -96.00 -104.36 -36.09
CA GLN A 1075 -96.92 -105.29 -35.43
C GLN A 1075 -98.27 -105.42 -36.18
N ILE A 1076 -98.76 -104.33 -36.79
CA ILE A 1076 -100.03 -104.33 -37.56
C ILE A 1076 -99.91 -105.19 -38.83
N GLN A 1077 -98.74 -105.21 -39.46
CA GLN A 1077 -98.52 -105.88 -40.73
C GLN A 1077 -98.52 -107.42 -40.61
N ALA A 1078 -98.12 -107.97 -39.46
CA ALA A 1078 -98.10 -109.41 -39.21
C ALA A 1078 -99.51 -110.03 -39.07
N ARG A 1079 -100.52 -109.26 -38.63
CA ARG A 1079 -101.90 -109.73 -38.38
C ARG A 1079 -102.65 -110.13 -39.66
N ASN A 1080 -102.38 -109.49 -40.80
CA ASN A 1080 -103.26 -109.58 -41.97
C ASN A 1080 -103.02 -110.79 -42.91
N THR A 1081 -102.04 -111.67 -42.63
CA THR A 1081 -101.48 -112.58 -43.65
C THR A 1081 -101.67 -114.08 -43.41
N THR A 1082 -102.14 -114.55 -42.24
CA THR A 1082 -102.05 -115.99 -41.85
C THR A 1082 -103.36 -116.69 -41.43
N GLY A 1083 -104.54 -116.10 -41.57
CA GLY A 1083 -105.82 -116.84 -41.57
C GLY A 1083 -106.25 -117.57 -40.28
N VAL A 1084 -105.55 -117.39 -39.16
CA VAL A 1084 -105.92 -117.92 -37.83
C VAL A 1084 -106.79 -116.91 -37.10
N THR A 1085 -107.88 -117.35 -36.46
CA THR A 1085 -108.80 -116.46 -35.73
C THR A 1085 -108.15 -115.86 -34.48
N GLU A 1086 -108.61 -114.65 -34.12
CA GLU A 1086 -108.05 -113.87 -33.02
C GLU A 1086 -108.15 -114.60 -31.67
N GLU A 1087 -109.17 -115.45 -31.45
CA GLU A 1087 -109.25 -116.29 -30.25
C GLU A 1087 -108.16 -117.39 -30.20
N ALA A 1088 -107.85 -118.05 -31.32
CA ALA A 1088 -106.88 -119.16 -31.35
C ALA A 1088 -105.43 -118.66 -31.14
N LEU A 1089 -105.05 -117.52 -31.74
CA LEU A 1089 -103.76 -116.88 -31.48
C LEU A 1089 -103.64 -116.40 -30.01
N LYS A 1090 -104.75 -115.97 -29.41
CA LYS A 1090 -104.80 -115.55 -28.00
C LYS A 1090 -104.66 -116.74 -27.05
N GLU A 1091 -105.28 -117.88 -27.36
CA GLU A 1091 -105.10 -119.12 -26.59
C GLU A 1091 -103.66 -119.62 -26.65
N PHE A 1092 -103.05 -119.69 -27.83
CA PHE A 1092 -101.62 -120.08 -27.98
C PHE A 1092 -100.70 -119.13 -27.18
N SER A 1093 -100.93 -117.81 -27.25
CA SER A 1093 -100.13 -116.83 -26.51
C SER A 1093 -100.36 -116.88 -24.98
N MET A 1094 -101.59 -117.17 -24.53
CA MET A 1094 -101.88 -117.38 -23.10
C MET A 1094 -101.23 -118.66 -22.57
N MET A 1095 -101.25 -119.75 -23.35
CA MET A 1095 -100.58 -120.99 -22.98
C MET A 1095 -99.07 -120.81 -22.88
N PHE A 1096 -98.45 -120.09 -23.81
CA PHE A 1096 -97.03 -119.73 -23.72
C PHE A 1096 -96.71 -118.93 -22.45
N LYS A 1097 -97.48 -117.88 -22.13
CA LYS A 1097 -97.30 -117.07 -20.91
C LYS A 1097 -97.52 -117.87 -19.62
N HIS A 1098 -98.35 -118.91 -19.63
CA HIS A 1098 -98.57 -119.74 -18.45
C HIS A 1098 -97.33 -120.55 -18.07
N PHE A 1099 -96.56 -121.00 -19.07
CA PHE A 1099 -95.34 -121.78 -18.87
C PHE A 1099 -94.07 -120.91 -18.77
N ASP A 1100 -94.05 -119.67 -19.29
CA ASP A 1100 -92.96 -118.69 -19.12
C ASP A 1100 -93.04 -117.99 -17.75
N LYS A 1101 -92.72 -118.74 -16.69
CA LYS A 1101 -92.83 -118.26 -15.29
C LYS A 1101 -91.92 -117.06 -14.98
N GLU A 1102 -90.81 -116.90 -15.69
CA GLU A 1102 -89.86 -115.80 -15.48
C GLU A 1102 -90.18 -114.55 -16.31
N LYS A 1103 -91.24 -114.58 -17.14
CA LYS A 1103 -91.57 -113.50 -18.10
C LYS A 1103 -90.39 -113.14 -19.01
N SER A 1104 -89.60 -114.16 -19.32
CA SER A 1104 -88.37 -114.03 -20.10
C SER A 1104 -88.65 -113.90 -21.61
N GLY A 1105 -89.86 -114.27 -22.03
CA GLY A 1105 -90.28 -114.33 -23.43
C GLY A 1105 -89.85 -115.61 -24.15
N ARG A 1106 -89.34 -116.64 -23.44
CA ARG A 1106 -88.80 -117.90 -24.00
C ARG A 1106 -89.16 -119.09 -23.10
N LEU A 1107 -89.44 -120.27 -23.68
CA LEU A 1107 -89.67 -121.54 -22.96
C LEU A 1107 -88.47 -122.49 -23.14
N ASN A 1108 -87.94 -123.07 -22.08
CA ASN A 1108 -86.89 -124.08 -22.24
C ASN A 1108 -87.48 -125.43 -22.74
N HIS A 1109 -86.63 -126.34 -23.22
CA HIS A 1109 -87.08 -127.64 -23.76
C HIS A 1109 -87.93 -128.48 -22.80
N GLN A 1110 -87.69 -128.38 -21.49
CA GLN A 1110 -88.46 -129.12 -20.48
C GLN A 1110 -89.85 -128.51 -20.29
N GLU A 1111 -89.95 -127.18 -20.24
CA GLU A 1111 -91.21 -126.42 -20.21
C GLU A 1111 -92.01 -126.63 -21.50
N PHE A 1112 -91.34 -126.65 -22.65
CA PHE A 1112 -91.96 -126.93 -23.94
C PHE A 1112 -92.45 -128.39 -24.03
N LYS A 1113 -91.68 -129.36 -23.54
CA LYS A 1113 -92.11 -130.78 -23.44
C LYS A 1113 -93.34 -130.94 -22.54
N SER A 1114 -93.39 -130.21 -21.42
CA SER A 1114 -94.57 -130.17 -20.55
C SER A 1114 -95.78 -129.51 -21.21
N CYS A 1115 -95.58 -128.41 -21.95
CA CYS A 1115 -96.64 -127.75 -22.71
C CYS A 1115 -97.26 -128.71 -23.75
N LEU A 1116 -96.44 -129.47 -24.50
CA LEU A 1116 -96.93 -130.44 -25.48
C LEU A 1116 -97.72 -131.60 -24.83
N ARG A 1117 -97.29 -132.13 -23.68
CA ARG A 1117 -98.10 -133.13 -22.95
C ARG A 1117 -99.45 -132.57 -22.50
N SER A 1118 -99.49 -131.32 -22.05
CA SER A 1118 -100.75 -130.68 -21.63
C SER A 1118 -101.75 -130.46 -22.77
N LEU A 1119 -101.25 -130.38 -24.02
CA LEU A 1119 -102.04 -130.30 -25.25
C LEU A 1119 -102.48 -131.67 -25.78
N GLY A 1120 -102.17 -132.77 -25.08
CA GLY A 1120 -102.65 -134.12 -25.41
C GLY A 1120 -101.72 -134.96 -26.30
N TYR A 1121 -100.46 -134.56 -26.48
CA TYR A 1121 -99.48 -135.36 -27.21
C TYR A 1121 -98.94 -136.51 -26.35
N ASP A 1122 -99.13 -137.74 -26.80
CA ASP A 1122 -98.77 -138.98 -26.10
C ASP A 1122 -97.31 -139.35 -26.40
N LEU A 1123 -96.37 -138.87 -25.58
CA LEU A 1123 -94.93 -139.13 -25.71
C LEU A 1123 -94.52 -140.31 -24.79
N PRO A 1124 -93.85 -141.36 -25.30
CA PRO A 1124 -93.51 -142.56 -24.52
C PRO A 1124 -92.61 -142.25 -23.31
N MET A 1125 -92.82 -142.96 -22.19
CA MET A 1125 -91.92 -142.88 -21.03
C MET A 1125 -90.65 -143.68 -21.29
N VAL A 1126 -89.53 -142.96 -21.45
CA VAL A 1126 -88.17 -143.53 -21.53
C VAL A 1126 -87.43 -143.26 -20.21
N GLU A 1127 -86.61 -144.19 -19.73
CA GLU A 1127 -85.81 -144.02 -18.50
C GLU A 1127 -84.73 -142.92 -18.65
N GLU A 1128 -84.35 -142.30 -17.53
CA GLU A 1128 -83.45 -141.14 -17.46
C GLU A 1128 -82.10 -141.42 -18.15
N GLY A 1129 -81.92 -140.88 -19.37
CA GLY A 1129 -80.66 -140.92 -20.13
C GLY A 1129 -80.75 -141.43 -21.57
N GLU A 1130 -81.89 -141.97 -22.01
CA GLU A 1130 -82.11 -142.37 -23.41
C GLU A 1130 -82.91 -141.32 -24.20
N LEU A 1131 -82.56 -141.12 -25.48
CA LEU A 1131 -83.17 -140.13 -26.37
C LEU A 1131 -84.57 -140.56 -26.82
N ASP A 1132 -85.56 -139.72 -26.51
CA ASP A 1132 -86.95 -139.88 -26.97
C ASP A 1132 -87.06 -139.38 -28.42
N MET A 1133 -86.96 -140.32 -29.36
CA MET A 1133 -86.90 -140.02 -30.80
C MET A 1133 -88.13 -139.25 -31.33
N GLU A 1134 -89.30 -139.40 -30.71
CA GLU A 1134 -90.50 -138.65 -31.12
C GLU A 1134 -90.45 -137.19 -30.70
N PHE A 1135 -89.90 -136.90 -29.52
CA PHE A 1135 -89.74 -135.53 -29.06
C PHE A 1135 -88.59 -134.79 -29.79
N GLU A 1136 -87.49 -135.48 -30.09
CA GLU A 1136 -86.39 -134.90 -30.89
C GLU A 1136 -86.85 -134.53 -32.31
N SER A 1137 -87.71 -135.33 -32.94
CA SER A 1137 -88.27 -135.00 -34.26
C SER A 1137 -89.11 -133.72 -34.24
N ILE A 1138 -89.78 -133.41 -33.13
CA ILE A 1138 -90.55 -132.16 -32.98
C ILE A 1138 -89.58 -131.00 -32.74
N LEU A 1139 -88.56 -131.18 -31.90
CA LEU A 1139 -87.56 -130.14 -31.65
C LEU A 1139 -86.77 -129.76 -32.90
N ASP A 1140 -86.41 -130.69 -33.77
CA ASP A 1140 -85.72 -130.37 -35.04
C ASP A 1140 -86.56 -129.44 -35.94
N THR A 1141 -87.88 -129.37 -35.75
CA THR A 1141 -88.78 -128.48 -36.50
C THR A 1141 -88.99 -127.13 -35.79
N VAL A 1142 -88.94 -127.10 -34.45
CA VAL A 1142 -89.29 -125.91 -33.64
C VAL A 1142 -88.07 -125.14 -33.12
N ASP A 1143 -86.96 -125.82 -32.83
CA ASP A 1143 -85.66 -125.26 -32.44
C ASP A 1143 -84.56 -125.82 -33.36
N PRO A 1144 -84.55 -125.47 -34.67
CA PRO A 1144 -83.55 -125.96 -35.62
C PRO A 1144 -82.13 -125.42 -35.35
N ASN A 1145 -81.99 -124.33 -34.60
CA ASN A 1145 -80.72 -123.77 -34.13
C ASN A 1145 -80.17 -124.50 -32.89
N ARG A 1146 -80.96 -125.38 -32.26
CA ARG A 1146 -80.63 -126.13 -31.03
C ARG A 1146 -80.10 -125.22 -29.93
N ASP A 1147 -80.67 -124.03 -29.77
CA ASP A 1147 -80.23 -123.06 -28.75
C ASP A 1147 -80.78 -123.38 -27.35
N GLY A 1148 -81.61 -124.42 -27.24
CA GLY A 1148 -82.12 -124.93 -25.97
C GLY A 1148 -83.39 -124.21 -25.49
N GLN A 1149 -83.89 -123.22 -26.24
CA GLN A 1149 -85.03 -122.38 -25.85
C GLN A 1149 -85.97 -122.09 -27.03
N VAL A 1150 -87.26 -122.37 -26.85
CA VAL A 1150 -88.31 -122.07 -27.82
C VAL A 1150 -88.91 -120.69 -27.53
N SER A 1151 -88.70 -119.72 -28.42
CA SER A 1151 -89.29 -118.39 -28.33
C SER A 1151 -90.79 -118.40 -28.61
N LEU A 1152 -91.50 -117.34 -28.19
CA LEU A 1152 -92.93 -117.17 -28.49
C LEU A 1152 -93.21 -117.26 -30.01
N GLN A 1153 -92.27 -116.78 -30.82
CA GLN A 1153 -92.42 -116.74 -32.27
C GLN A 1153 -92.28 -118.14 -32.90
N GLU A 1154 -91.34 -118.97 -32.43
CA GLU A 1154 -91.15 -120.36 -32.87
C GLU A 1154 -92.30 -121.27 -32.41
N TYR A 1155 -92.76 -121.10 -31.17
CA TYR A 1155 -93.93 -121.80 -30.63
C TYR A 1155 -95.19 -121.53 -31.47
N MET A 1156 -95.45 -120.26 -31.79
CA MET A 1156 -96.62 -119.89 -32.59
C MET A 1156 -96.53 -120.41 -34.03
N ALA A 1157 -95.35 -120.38 -34.65
CA ALA A 1157 -95.17 -120.89 -36.01
C ALA A 1157 -95.43 -122.41 -36.11
N PHE A 1158 -95.04 -123.18 -35.11
CA PHE A 1158 -95.27 -124.63 -35.05
C PHE A 1158 -96.75 -125.00 -34.90
N MET A 1159 -97.49 -124.33 -34.03
CA MET A 1159 -98.92 -124.61 -33.82
C MET A 1159 -99.74 -124.32 -35.08
N ILE A 1160 -99.37 -123.29 -35.83
CA ILE A 1160 -100.09 -122.84 -37.04
C ILE A 1160 -99.85 -123.78 -38.24
N SER A 1161 -98.65 -124.35 -38.39
CA SER A 1161 -98.31 -125.16 -39.58
C SER A 1161 -98.96 -126.55 -39.60
N ARG A 1162 -99.36 -127.09 -38.44
CA ARG A 1162 -99.88 -128.46 -38.31
C ARG A 1162 -101.38 -128.59 -38.57
N GLU A 1163 -102.16 -127.52 -38.38
CA GLU A 1163 -103.62 -127.54 -38.56
C GLU A 1163 -104.06 -127.46 -40.04
N THR A 1164 -103.15 -127.34 -41.02
CA THR A 1164 -103.49 -126.90 -42.39
C THR A 1164 -103.14 -127.81 -43.60
N GLU A 1165 -102.82 -129.11 -43.47
CA GLU A 1165 -102.48 -129.97 -44.65
C GLU A 1165 -103.56 -130.99 -45.10
N ASN A 1166 -104.10 -130.88 -46.34
CA ASN A 1166 -104.72 -131.99 -47.12
C ASN A 1166 -104.81 -131.68 -48.65
N VAL A 1167 -104.48 -132.70 -49.50
CA VAL A 1167 -104.59 -132.84 -50.99
C VAL A 1167 -103.38 -132.42 -51.87
N LYS A 1168 -102.89 -133.33 -52.76
CA LYS A 1168 -101.57 -133.27 -53.44
C LYS A 1168 -101.49 -133.55 -54.99
N SER A 1169 -102.57 -133.75 -55.77
CA SER A 1169 -102.44 -134.01 -57.24
C SER A 1169 -103.69 -133.76 -58.09
N SER A 1170 -103.51 -133.40 -59.38
CA SER A 1170 -104.56 -133.01 -60.36
C SER A 1170 -105.35 -134.18 -60.95
N GLU A 1171 -104.77 -135.38 -61.03
CA GLU A 1171 -105.43 -136.57 -61.58
C GLU A 1171 -106.61 -137.03 -60.72
N GLU A 1172 -106.56 -136.77 -59.41
CA GLU A 1172 -107.65 -137.12 -58.48
C GLU A 1172 -108.92 -136.30 -58.76
N ILE A 1173 -108.79 -135.03 -59.16
CA ILE A 1173 -109.94 -134.17 -59.49
C ILE A 1173 -110.49 -134.48 -60.89
N GLU A 1174 -109.64 -134.79 -61.88
CA GLU A 1174 -110.11 -135.26 -63.20
C GLU A 1174 -110.94 -136.54 -63.12
N SER A 1175 -110.52 -137.48 -62.27
CA SER A 1175 -111.24 -138.73 -62.05
C SER A 1175 -112.61 -138.48 -61.39
N ALA A 1176 -112.67 -137.55 -60.44
CA ALA A 1176 -113.92 -137.15 -59.81
C ALA A 1176 -114.92 -136.57 -60.81
N PHE A 1177 -114.48 -135.72 -61.75
CA PHE A 1177 -115.38 -135.19 -62.80
C PHE A 1177 -115.83 -136.26 -63.80
N ARG A 1178 -114.98 -137.23 -64.17
CA ARG A 1178 -115.43 -138.37 -65.01
C ARG A 1178 -116.56 -139.16 -64.36
N ALA A 1179 -116.47 -139.36 -63.04
CA ALA A 1179 -117.51 -140.08 -62.29
C ALA A 1179 -118.86 -139.36 -62.29
N LEU A 1180 -118.89 -138.06 -62.57
CA LEU A 1180 -120.12 -137.26 -62.65
C LEU A 1180 -120.84 -137.34 -64.01
N SER A 1181 -120.18 -137.84 -65.08
CA SER A 1181 -120.80 -137.94 -66.42
C SER A 1181 -121.43 -139.32 -66.68
N ALA A 1182 -122.71 -139.36 -67.07
CA ALA A 1182 -123.40 -140.61 -67.40
C ALA A 1182 -122.90 -141.18 -68.75
N GLU A 1183 -122.39 -142.42 -68.75
CA GLU A 1183 -121.78 -143.15 -69.89
C GLU A 1183 -120.34 -142.75 -70.25
N ASN A 1184 -119.55 -142.29 -69.27
CA ASN A 1184 -118.09 -142.12 -69.41
C ASN A 1184 -117.72 -141.14 -70.55
N LYS A 1185 -118.48 -140.06 -70.64
CA LYS A 1185 -118.33 -139.03 -71.67
C LYS A 1185 -117.15 -138.13 -71.30
N PRO A 1186 -116.38 -137.64 -72.29
CA PRO A 1186 -115.25 -136.73 -72.04
C PRO A 1186 -115.69 -135.29 -71.73
N TYR A 1187 -116.94 -135.08 -71.34
CA TYR A 1187 -117.52 -133.79 -70.99
C TYR A 1187 -118.56 -133.97 -69.88
N VAL A 1188 -118.88 -132.87 -69.19
CA VAL A 1188 -119.93 -132.83 -68.18
C VAL A 1188 -120.98 -131.79 -68.60
N THR A 1189 -122.25 -132.11 -68.43
CA THR A 1189 -123.34 -131.20 -68.80
C THR A 1189 -123.67 -130.23 -67.68
N LYS A 1190 -124.29 -129.10 -68.04
CA LYS A 1190 -124.77 -128.09 -67.07
C LYS A 1190 -125.63 -128.73 -65.99
N GLU A 1191 -126.56 -129.59 -66.39
CA GLU A 1191 -127.44 -130.29 -65.47
C GLU A 1191 -126.68 -131.25 -64.54
N GLU A 1192 -125.68 -131.99 -65.06
CA GLU A 1192 -124.84 -132.88 -64.24
C GLU A 1192 -124.01 -132.10 -63.20
N LEU A 1193 -123.54 -130.89 -63.53
CA LEU A 1193 -122.83 -130.04 -62.58
C LEU A 1193 -123.74 -129.54 -61.45
N TYR A 1194 -124.94 -129.01 -61.73
CA TYR A 1194 -125.83 -128.56 -60.65
C TYR A 1194 -126.47 -129.70 -59.86
N GLN A 1195 -126.57 -130.91 -60.42
CA GLN A 1195 -127.08 -132.05 -59.66
C GLN A 1195 -126.07 -132.54 -58.63
N ASN A 1196 -124.77 -132.46 -58.93
CA ASN A 1196 -123.72 -133.08 -58.11
C ASN A 1196 -122.84 -132.07 -57.36
N LEU A 1197 -122.87 -130.79 -57.72
CA LEU A 1197 -122.14 -129.71 -57.05
C LEU A 1197 -123.11 -128.66 -56.51
N THR A 1198 -122.67 -127.91 -55.50
CA THR A 1198 -123.46 -126.78 -54.97
C THR A 1198 -123.62 -125.69 -56.04
N LYS A 1199 -124.68 -124.89 -55.95
CA LYS A 1199 -125.03 -123.90 -56.98
C LYS A 1199 -123.86 -122.96 -57.31
N GLU A 1200 -123.14 -122.48 -56.30
CA GLU A 1200 -121.98 -121.59 -56.49
C GLU A 1200 -120.80 -122.31 -57.16
N GLN A 1201 -120.56 -123.58 -56.82
CA GLN A 1201 -119.50 -124.38 -57.45
C GLN A 1201 -119.84 -124.73 -58.89
N ALA A 1202 -121.09 -125.11 -59.17
CA ALA A 1202 -121.57 -125.35 -60.53
C ALA A 1202 -121.51 -124.07 -61.36
N ASP A 1203 -121.96 -122.92 -60.84
CA ASP A 1203 -121.87 -121.60 -61.49
C ASP A 1203 -120.41 -121.23 -61.81
N TYR A 1204 -119.49 -121.48 -60.87
CA TYR A 1204 -118.06 -121.25 -61.06
C TYR A 1204 -117.48 -122.16 -62.16
N CYS A 1205 -117.76 -123.47 -62.12
CA CYS A 1205 -117.31 -124.39 -63.16
C CYS A 1205 -117.89 -124.03 -64.54
N ILE A 1206 -119.16 -123.64 -64.63
CA ILE A 1206 -119.80 -123.24 -65.91
C ILE A 1206 -119.18 -121.95 -66.48
N SER A 1207 -118.81 -121.01 -65.63
CA SER A 1207 -118.20 -119.74 -66.08
C SER A 1207 -116.73 -119.89 -66.49
N HIS A 1208 -116.04 -120.93 -66.02
CA HIS A 1208 -114.61 -121.12 -66.23
C HIS A 1208 -114.26 -122.36 -67.09
N MET A 1209 -115.21 -123.30 -67.30
CA MET A 1209 -115.06 -124.40 -68.25
C MET A 1209 -115.57 -123.99 -69.64
N LYS A 1210 -114.83 -124.38 -70.68
CA LYS A 1210 -115.24 -124.11 -72.07
C LYS A 1210 -116.31 -125.11 -72.55
N PRO A 1211 -117.18 -124.72 -73.49
CA PRO A 1211 -118.10 -125.64 -74.14
C PRO A 1211 -117.36 -126.78 -74.85
N TYR A 1212 -117.90 -128.00 -74.79
CA TYR A 1212 -117.32 -129.18 -75.43
C TYR A 1212 -117.65 -129.24 -76.93
N LEU A 1213 -116.62 -129.42 -77.75
CA LEU A 1213 -116.71 -129.54 -79.22
C LEU A 1213 -116.59 -131.01 -79.65
N ASP A 1214 -117.49 -131.49 -80.51
CA ASP A 1214 -117.41 -132.87 -81.03
C ASP A 1214 -116.24 -133.05 -82.04
N SER A 1215 -115.98 -134.30 -82.44
CA SER A 1215 -114.90 -134.66 -83.39
C SER A 1215 -115.06 -134.09 -84.81
N LYS A 1216 -116.14 -133.36 -85.09
CA LYS A 1216 -116.40 -132.61 -86.32
C LYS A 1216 -116.48 -131.09 -86.07
N GLY A 1217 -116.07 -130.62 -84.89
CA GLY A 1217 -115.94 -129.21 -84.53
C GLY A 1217 -117.28 -128.50 -84.31
N ARG A 1218 -118.36 -129.24 -84.04
CA ARG A 1218 -119.67 -128.66 -83.70
C ARG A 1218 -119.85 -128.64 -82.19
N GLU A 1219 -120.22 -127.47 -81.66
CA GLU A 1219 -120.51 -127.26 -80.24
C GLU A 1219 -121.74 -128.10 -79.85
N MET A 1220 -121.58 -128.93 -78.81
CA MET A 1220 -122.70 -129.63 -78.20
C MET A 1220 -123.36 -128.69 -77.19
N PRO A 1221 -124.65 -128.35 -77.36
CA PRO A 1221 -125.34 -127.46 -76.43
C PRO A 1221 -125.32 -128.01 -75.01
N SER A 1222 -124.94 -127.18 -74.04
CA SER A 1222 -124.94 -127.48 -72.60
C SER A 1222 -123.93 -128.53 -72.11
N SER A 1223 -122.87 -128.80 -72.86
CA SER A 1223 -121.75 -129.68 -72.46
C SER A 1223 -120.45 -128.90 -72.26
N PHE A 1224 -119.65 -129.22 -71.23
CA PHE A 1224 -118.42 -128.52 -70.84
C PHE A 1224 -117.21 -129.47 -70.72
N ASP A 1225 -116.04 -129.01 -71.16
CA ASP A 1225 -114.78 -129.75 -71.06
C ASP A 1225 -114.13 -129.52 -69.69
N PHE A 1226 -114.23 -130.53 -68.81
CA PHE A 1226 -113.63 -130.46 -67.48
C PHE A 1226 -112.13 -130.81 -67.47
N VAL A 1227 -111.62 -131.49 -68.51
CA VAL A 1227 -110.21 -131.94 -68.58
C VAL A 1227 -109.30 -130.76 -68.88
N GLU A 1228 -109.71 -129.87 -69.79
CA GLU A 1228 -108.97 -128.63 -70.03
C GLU A 1228 -108.97 -127.73 -68.78
N PHE A 1229 -110.09 -127.68 -68.06
CA PHE A 1229 -110.25 -126.87 -66.86
C PHE A 1229 -109.37 -127.33 -65.69
N THR A 1230 -109.34 -128.62 -65.34
CA THR A 1230 -108.47 -129.13 -64.27
C THR A 1230 -106.99 -128.91 -64.57
N ARG A 1231 -106.55 -129.10 -65.82
CA ARG A 1231 -105.16 -128.82 -66.21
C ARG A 1231 -104.77 -127.37 -66.07
N SER A 1232 -105.70 -126.44 -66.28
CA SER A 1232 -105.43 -125.00 -66.13
C SER A 1232 -105.24 -124.56 -64.68
N LEU A 1233 -105.79 -125.30 -63.71
CA LEU A 1233 -105.75 -124.95 -62.28
C LEU A 1233 -104.59 -125.59 -61.52
N PHE A 1234 -104.02 -126.68 -62.03
CA PHE A 1234 -102.88 -127.38 -61.43
C PHE A 1234 -101.55 -127.11 -62.16
N VAL A 1235 -101.40 -125.96 -62.82
CA VAL A 1235 -100.10 -125.49 -63.30
C VAL A 1235 -99.30 -124.97 -62.11
N ASN A 1236 -98.48 -125.84 -61.52
CA ASN A 1236 -97.22 -125.50 -60.87
C ASN A 1236 -96.17 -126.52 -61.29
#